data_AF-A0A537AB55-F1
#
_entry.id   AF-A0A537AB55-F1
#
_cell.length_a   1.000
_cell.length_b   1.000
_cell.length_c   1.000
_cell.angle_alpha   90.00
_cell.angle_beta   90.00
_cell.angle_gamma   90.00
#
_symmetry.space_group_name_H-M   'P 1'
#
loop_
_entity.id
_entity.type
_entity.pdbx_description
1 polymer ?
#
loop_
_entity_poly.entity_id
_entity_poly.type
_entity_poly.pdbx_seq_one_letter_code
_entity_poly.pdbx_strand_id
1 'polypeptide(L)'
;MPICLAGICFDDNPGGLSDISVATINASLLTTSITLQAHHDITLTNTSLNLIGGVPGLTFTAQAGNNINLGSFNVTSNGVNVTLSANDAASGTATGTGSITSSTTLGYGNFNTNGGNVNLSGFGVAVGNINTTGGALGAGSVTVGATGDIVSGSITTASRSAGFGGGLVDLFTSGGKITVSGPIDTSGALGSAGANANGSSGGSVTITSAGPTAISGGILTSGGGGFNATSGQGGSGGSAGSVSISSNGQSVTVGGNIVADGGAGGSGGIASTGGSGGVGGTISISGGSVAFTGGTITANGGDGGNATGIGSKGGDGGGGGFVTTHGAGSIGPISAIGGKGGSAPNGTIGLGGLGGEILIFAPGNIALGGAIDAYGGLDGAGITRACCGSIAISGGGTVTQAAPLTTDLLSAAGTDVNLNLSNSVNSVFGVASNGNFTFNNFGNLGLLGVSASGIASISATGNITGISLVSAAGLPVNVNPSTGIPFGAVQGGTGVALNAGGAIGSTAAPLAVAAPALDAGAAYGIAIDLNAFGPRPATVNTLRNTTTGDILLNAHGGTTITSLVSSPGNVTINTFSPLDVQRGITAGGSIFLSTAGVSRNGTPPNDMTLNGPFTYSTSTGTFEVTIGAFGALHLAGGLALTAPLFPNPLNIKSFTFVAGDPLANTIVAAAYNTTAPNRLLGARIVEEPPKKDKGDDKKAAAVCR
;
A
#
# COMPACT_ATOMS: atom_id res chain seq x y z
N MET A 1 -56.41 -17.28 10.13
CA MET A 1 -55.95 -16.57 11.35
C MET A 1 -54.59 -16.01 11.04
N PRO A 2 -54.37 -14.68 11.16
CA PRO A 2 -53.04 -14.12 11.01
C PRO A 2 -52.16 -14.68 12.14
N ILE A 3 -51.02 -15.28 11.78
CA ILE A 3 -50.07 -15.81 12.75
C ILE A 3 -49.13 -14.66 13.12
N CYS A 4 -49.52 -13.87 14.12
CA CYS A 4 -48.65 -12.82 14.65
C CYS A 4 -47.66 -13.39 15.67
N LEU A 5 -46.36 -13.12 15.49
CA LEU A 5 -45.38 -13.21 16.58
C LEU A 5 -45.52 -11.96 17.46
N ALA A 6 -45.92 -12.15 18.72
CA ALA A 6 -45.89 -11.20 19.85
C ALA A 6 -46.34 -9.74 19.56
N GLY A 7 -47.60 -9.40 19.86
CA GLY A 7 -48.11 -8.01 19.80
C GLY A 7 -49.63 -7.92 19.64
N ILE A 8 -50.16 -6.70 19.51
CA ILE A 8 -51.55 -6.44 19.07
C ILE A 8 -51.55 -6.33 17.54
N CYS A 9 -52.44 -7.05 16.86
CA CYS A 9 -52.52 -7.08 15.39
C CYS A 9 -53.87 -6.55 14.90
N PHE A 10 -53.79 -5.63 13.93
CA PHE A 10 -54.94 -5.09 13.21
C PHE A 10 -54.85 -5.57 11.78
N ASP A 11 -55.89 -6.28 11.33
CA ASP A 11 -56.02 -6.85 10.00
C ASP A 11 -57.22 -6.21 9.30
N ASP A 12 -57.09 -5.87 8.01
CA ASP A 12 -58.19 -5.32 7.23
C ASP A 12 -59.16 -6.43 6.78
N ASN A 13 -60.43 -6.06 6.62
CA ASN A 13 -61.40 -7.01 6.09
C ASN A 13 -61.16 -7.14 4.57
N PRO A 14 -61.04 -8.35 4.01
CA PRO A 14 -60.74 -8.53 2.59
C PRO A 14 -61.74 -7.76 1.70
N GLY A 15 -61.26 -6.70 1.02
CA GLY A 15 -62.06 -5.87 0.10
C GLY A 15 -62.71 -4.61 0.70
N GLY A 16 -62.36 -4.21 1.93
CA GLY A 16 -62.84 -2.97 2.57
C GLY A 16 -61.72 -1.99 2.90
N LEU A 17 -62.07 -0.72 3.12
CA LEU A 17 -61.17 0.27 3.73
C LEU A 17 -61.27 0.18 5.26
N SER A 18 -60.12 0.16 5.93
CA SER A 18 -60.00 0.19 7.40
C SER A 18 -59.16 1.39 7.82
N ASP A 19 -59.65 2.16 8.79
CA ASP A 19 -58.92 3.30 9.34
C ASP A 19 -58.49 3.02 10.78
N ILE A 20 -57.26 3.37 11.12
CA ILE A 20 -56.74 3.33 12.49
C ILE A 20 -56.12 4.68 12.87
N SER A 21 -56.46 5.17 14.06
CA SER A 21 -55.92 6.44 14.55
C SER A 21 -54.53 6.27 15.17
N VAL A 22 -53.69 7.31 15.07
CA VAL A 22 -52.38 7.36 15.76
C VAL A 22 -52.53 7.23 17.27
N ALA A 23 -53.63 7.75 17.85
CA ALA A 23 -53.91 7.62 19.28
C ALA A 23 -54.08 6.14 19.70
N THR A 24 -54.76 5.34 18.87
CA THR A 24 -54.93 3.89 19.09
C THR A 24 -53.60 3.14 19.03
N ILE A 25 -52.76 3.50 18.04
CA ILE A 25 -51.41 2.95 17.89
C ILE A 25 -50.57 3.28 19.13
N ASN A 26 -50.57 4.54 19.57
CA ASN A 26 -49.81 5.00 20.73
C ASN A 26 -50.27 4.35 22.03
N ALA A 27 -51.58 4.21 22.25
CA ALA A 27 -52.10 3.54 23.44
C ALA A 27 -51.56 2.09 23.56
N SER A 28 -51.36 1.42 22.44
CA SER A 28 -50.77 0.06 22.39
C SER A 28 -49.26 0.09 22.66
N LEU A 29 -48.54 1.04 22.02
CA LEU A 29 -47.10 1.23 22.17
C LEU A 29 -46.66 1.69 23.58
N LEU A 30 -47.59 1.99 24.48
CA LEU A 30 -47.27 2.19 25.90
C LEU A 30 -46.87 0.90 26.62
N THR A 31 -47.36 -0.26 26.16
CA THR A 31 -47.20 -1.53 26.88
C THR A 31 -46.67 -2.68 26.03
N THR A 32 -46.83 -2.63 24.70
CA THR A 32 -46.43 -3.73 23.81
C THR A 32 -46.12 -3.25 22.38
N SER A 33 -45.51 -4.12 21.57
CA SER A 33 -45.31 -3.88 20.13
C SER A 33 -46.63 -4.07 19.36
N ILE A 34 -46.76 -3.38 18.24
CA ILE A 34 -47.97 -3.39 17.40
C ILE A 34 -47.60 -3.74 15.96
N THR A 35 -48.45 -4.55 15.33
CA THR A 35 -48.36 -4.86 13.90
C THR A 35 -49.65 -4.45 13.20
N LEU A 36 -49.54 -3.60 12.19
CA LEU A 36 -50.61 -3.30 11.24
C LEU A 36 -50.38 -4.15 10.01
N GLN A 37 -51.40 -4.91 9.62
CA GLN A 37 -51.36 -5.77 8.46
C GLN A 37 -52.50 -5.37 7.52
N ALA A 38 -52.15 -5.09 6.26
CA ALA A 38 -53.11 -4.81 5.21
C ALA A 38 -52.92 -5.79 4.05
N HIS A 39 -54.01 -6.31 3.51
CA HIS A 39 -54.00 -7.19 2.35
C HIS A 39 -53.55 -6.44 1.09
N HIS A 40 -53.92 -5.16 0.93
CA HIS A 40 -53.51 -4.39 -0.25
C HIS A 40 -52.53 -3.26 0.11
N ASP A 41 -53.01 -2.07 0.45
CA ASP A 41 -52.14 -0.90 0.67
C ASP A 41 -52.28 -0.35 2.10
N ILE A 42 -51.21 0.27 2.61
CA ILE A 42 -51.25 1.15 3.77
C ILE A 42 -50.94 2.56 3.29
N THR A 43 -51.80 3.53 3.61
CA THR A 43 -51.59 4.93 3.22
C THR A 43 -51.67 5.84 4.43
N LEU A 44 -50.68 6.70 4.62
CA LEU A 44 -50.76 7.79 5.60
C LEU A 44 -51.58 8.93 5.01
N THR A 45 -52.75 9.18 5.60
CA THR A 45 -53.63 10.28 5.19
C THR A 45 -53.61 11.40 6.22
N ASN A 46 -53.49 12.65 5.75
CA ASN A 46 -53.74 13.91 6.48
C ASN A 46 -52.73 14.37 7.54
N THR A 47 -51.95 13.49 8.19
CA THR A 47 -50.98 13.89 9.23
C THR A 47 -49.76 12.97 9.34
N SER A 48 -48.64 13.50 9.85
CA SER A 48 -47.46 12.72 10.26
C SER A 48 -47.78 11.70 11.37
N LEU A 49 -47.15 10.53 11.31
CA LEU A 49 -47.27 9.46 12.30
C LEU A 49 -46.30 9.74 13.45
N ASN A 50 -46.83 10.19 14.59
CA ASN A 50 -46.03 10.44 15.80
C ASN A 50 -46.23 9.33 16.84
N LEU A 51 -45.27 8.41 16.91
CA LEU A 51 -45.26 7.22 17.74
C LEU A 51 -44.67 7.51 19.12
N ILE A 52 -45.49 7.39 20.16
CA ILE A 52 -45.08 7.58 21.54
C ILE A 52 -45.05 6.22 22.23
N GLY A 53 -43.84 5.68 22.43
CA GLY A 53 -43.62 4.46 23.19
C GLY A 53 -43.49 4.73 24.69
N GLY A 54 -43.99 3.82 25.52
CA GLY A 54 -43.79 3.85 26.98
C GLY A 54 -42.48 3.21 27.42
N VAL A 55 -41.90 2.35 26.57
CA VAL A 55 -40.69 1.58 26.84
C VAL A 55 -39.77 1.60 25.60
N PRO A 56 -38.48 1.97 25.74
CA PRO A 56 -37.52 1.88 24.64
C PRO A 56 -37.42 0.46 24.08
N GLY A 57 -37.28 0.33 22.76
CA GLY A 57 -37.12 -0.96 22.08
C GLY A 57 -38.42 -1.65 21.65
N LEU A 58 -39.59 -1.10 21.99
CA LEU A 58 -40.85 -1.53 21.39
C LEU A 58 -40.86 -1.26 19.88
N THR A 59 -41.65 -2.03 19.14
CA THR A 59 -41.67 -1.97 17.67
C THR A 59 -43.06 -1.64 17.15
N PHE A 60 -43.11 -0.71 16.19
CA PHE A 60 -44.24 -0.49 15.30
C PHE A 60 -43.93 -1.15 13.96
N THR A 61 -44.74 -2.13 13.58
CA THR A 61 -44.63 -2.84 12.31
C THR A 61 -45.84 -2.50 11.43
N ALA A 62 -45.60 -2.19 10.16
CA ALA A 62 -46.65 -2.09 9.15
C ALA A 62 -46.30 -2.97 7.94
N GLN A 63 -47.22 -3.85 7.56
CA GLN A 63 -47.07 -4.84 6.50
C GLN A 63 -48.21 -4.68 5.50
N ALA A 64 -47.89 -4.49 4.22
CA ALA A 64 -48.88 -4.36 3.15
C ALA A 64 -48.59 -5.39 2.05
N GLY A 65 -49.64 -6.01 1.49
CA GLY A 65 -49.48 -6.90 0.34
C GLY A 65 -49.05 -6.20 -0.94
N ASN A 66 -49.31 -4.90 -1.04
CA ASN A 66 -48.89 -4.04 -2.14
C ASN A 66 -48.07 -2.86 -1.59
N ASN A 67 -48.59 -1.62 -1.61
CA ASN A 67 -47.80 -0.44 -1.31
C ASN A 67 -47.94 0.06 0.13
N ILE A 68 -46.89 0.69 0.63
CA ILE A 68 -46.96 1.58 1.79
C ILE A 68 -46.68 3.00 1.30
N ASN A 69 -47.70 3.85 1.29
CA ASN A 69 -47.60 5.23 0.82
C ASN A 69 -47.51 6.21 2.00
N LEU A 70 -46.34 6.84 2.14
CA LEU A 70 -46.07 7.86 3.16
C LEU A 70 -46.53 9.26 2.74
N GLY A 71 -46.77 9.50 1.44
CA GLY A 71 -46.99 10.85 0.92
C GLY A 71 -45.82 11.77 1.24
N SER A 72 -46.10 12.95 1.80
CA SER A 72 -45.09 13.89 2.34
C SER A 72 -45.05 13.89 3.88
N PHE A 73 -45.64 12.88 4.51
CA PHE A 73 -45.81 12.82 5.95
C PHE A 73 -44.62 12.13 6.61
N ASN A 74 -44.26 12.59 7.81
CA ASN A 74 -43.12 12.06 8.56
C ASN A 74 -43.57 10.93 9.49
N VAL A 75 -42.65 10.01 9.79
CA VAL A 75 -42.77 9.03 10.87
C VAL A 75 -41.79 9.42 11.96
N THR A 76 -42.30 9.88 13.11
CA THR A 76 -41.48 10.26 14.26
C THR A 76 -41.74 9.31 15.41
N SER A 77 -40.69 8.92 16.13
CA SER A 77 -40.79 8.12 17.34
C SER A 77 -39.74 8.50 18.38
N ASN A 78 -39.90 8.01 19.61
CA ASN A 78 -38.91 8.16 20.67
C ASN A 78 -38.51 6.79 21.21
N GLY A 79 -37.41 6.24 20.69
CA GLY A 79 -36.89 4.92 21.08
C GLY A 79 -37.70 3.72 20.56
N VAL A 80 -38.74 3.95 19.75
CA VAL A 80 -39.56 2.88 19.14
C VAL A 80 -38.98 2.53 17.78
N ASN A 81 -38.75 1.24 17.56
CA ASN A 81 -38.33 0.71 16.27
C ASN A 81 -39.49 0.82 15.27
N VAL A 82 -39.18 1.20 14.04
CA VAL A 82 -40.15 1.32 12.95
C VAL A 82 -39.79 0.31 11.87
N THR A 83 -40.69 -0.61 11.59
CA THR A 83 -40.55 -1.61 10.53
C THR A 83 -41.68 -1.43 9.51
N LEU A 84 -41.33 -1.16 8.25
CA LEU A 84 -42.28 -1.09 7.15
C LEU A 84 -41.92 -2.16 6.11
N SER A 85 -42.90 -2.96 5.70
CA SER A 85 -42.74 -4.01 4.71
C SER A 85 -43.87 -3.93 3.68
N ALA A 86 -43.53 -3.44 2.49
CA ALA A 86 -44.39 -3.50 1.31
C ALA A 86 -44.15 -4.82 0.57
N ASN A 87 -45.12 -5.28 -0.22
CA ASN A 87 -45.07 -6.59 -0.86
C ASN A 87 -44.80 -7.74 0.13
N ASP A 88 -45.36 -7.64 1.34
CA ASP A 88 -45.06 -8.57 2.43
C ASP A 88 -45.86 -9.87 2.29
N ALA A 89 -45.19 -11.02 2.37
CA ALA A 89 -45.84 -12.33 2.24
C ALA A 89 -46.82 -12.63 3.38
N ALA A 90 -46.63 -12.06 4.57
CA ALA A 90 -47.51 -12.24 5.71
C ALA A 90 -48.92 -11.68 5.42
N SER A 91 -49.05 -10.68 4.54
CA SER A 91 -50.34 -10.15 4.05
C SER A 91 -51.23 -11.19 3.36
N GLY A 92 -50.66 -12.33 2.95
CA GLY A 92 -51.35 -13.36 2.15
C GLY A 92 -51.69 -12.94 0.71
N THR A 93 -51.36 -11.71 0.32
CA THR A 93 -51.80 -11.07 -0.95
C THR A 93 -50.68 -10.25 -1.59
N ALA A 94 -49.43 -10.65 -1.37
CA ALA A 94 -48.24 -10.02 -1.95
C ALA A 94 -48.33 -9.90 -3.48
N THR A 95 -48.21 -8.68 -4.02
CA THR A 95 -48.40 -8.39 -5.45
C THR A 95 -47.18 -8.69 -6.32
N GLY A 96 -46.01 -8.88 -5.71
CA GLY A 96 -44.72 -9.00 -6.37
C GLY A 96 -44.06 -7.66 -6.71
N THR A 97 -44.79 -6.55 -6.66
CA THR A 97 -44.31 -5.21 -7.09
C THR A 97 -44.57 -4.09 -6.07
N GLY A 98 -45.19 -4.42 -4.94
CA GLY A 98 -45.50 -3.45 -3.89
C GLY A 98 -44.27 -2.72 -3.34
N SER A 99 -44.36 -1.40 -3.18
CA SER A 99 -43.23 -0.53 -2.83
C SER A 99 -43.56 0.41 -1.67
N ILE A 100 -42.52 0.89 -0.99
CA ILE A 100 -42.63 2.00 -0.04
C ILE A 100 -42.40 3.29 -0.83
N THR A 101 -43.41 4.15 -0.90
CA THR A 101 -43.39 5.36 -1.74
C THR A 101 -43.63 6.62 -0.94
N SER A 102 -43.00 7.71 -1.34
CA SER A 102 -43.31 9.07 -0.91
C SER A 102 -43.70 9.95 -2.09
N SER A 103 -44.30 11.11 -1.82
CA SER A 103 -44.69 12.07 -2.86
C SER A 103 -43.48 12.74 -3.48
N THR A 104 -43.26 12.52 -4.78
CA THR A 104 -42.19 13.20 -5.54
C THR A 104 -42.50 14.68 -5.81
N THR A 105 -43.75 15.12 -5.62
CA THR A 105 -44.21 16.50 -5.85
C THR A 105 -44.39 17.32 -4.57
N LEU A 106 -44.72 16.67 -3.44
CA LEU A 106 -44.93 17.33 -2.14
C LEU A 106 -43.75 17.17 -1.17
N GLY A 107 -42.73 16.39 -1.57
CA GLY A 107 -41.56 16.07 -0.75
C GLY A 107 -41.64 14.66 -0.16
N TYR A 108 -40.48 14.11 0.16
CA TYR A 108 -40.37 12.76 0.70
C TYR A 108 -40.70 12.71 2.21
N GLY A 109 -41.39 11.65 2.65
CA GLY A 109 -41.65 11.41 4.08
C GLY A 109 -40.38 11.02 4.84
N ASN A 110 -40.09 11.71 5.95
CA ASN A 110 -38.87 11.49 6.74
C ASN A 110 -39.11 10.56 7.94
N PHE A 111 -38.06 9.89 8.41
CA PHE A 111 -38.06 9.09 9.64
C PHE A 111 -37.21 9.74 10.71
N ASN A 112 -37.73 9.89 11.93
CA ASN A 112 -36.96 10.35 13.10
C ASN A 112 -37.32 9.56 14.35
N THR A 113 -36.48 8.62 14.79
CA THR A 113 -36.84 7.65 15.85
C THR A 113 -36.19 7.90 17.20
N ASN A 114 -35.29 8.87 17.31
CA ASN A 114 -34.53 9.20 18.52
C ASN A 114 -33.92 7.97 19.25
N GLY A 115 -33.26 7.07 18.51
CA GLY A 115 -32.61 5.86 19.04
C GLY A 115 -33.29 4.54 18.66
N GLY A 116 -34.51 4.57 18.12
CA GLY A 116 -35.15 3.39 17.55
C GLY A 116 -34.57 3.00 16.19
N ASN A 117 -34.64 1.73 15.83
CA ASN A 117 -34.24 1.25 14.50
C ASN A 117 -35.26 1.62 13.42
N VAL A 118 -34.82 1.73 12.17
CA VAL A 118 -35.69 1.86 10.99
C VAL A 118 -35.39 0.71 10.03
N ASN A 119 -36.37 -0.15 9.79
CA ASN A 119 -36.27 -1.28 8.87
C ASN A 119 -37.30 -1.14 7.75
N LEU A 120 -36.85 -1.03 6.50
CA LEU A 120 -37.72 -0.82 5.35
C LEU A 120 -37.51 -1.94 4.33
N SER A 121 -38.59 -2.50 3.80
CA SER A 121 -38.50 -3.51 2.73
C SER A 121 -39.64 -3.42 1.72
N GLY A 122 -39.37 -3.79 0.47
CA GLY A 122 -40.36 -3.86 -0.60
C GLY A 122 -39.76 -4.14 -1.97
N PHE A 123 -40.55 -4.01 -3.04
CA PHE A 123 -40.02 -4.01 -4.39
C PHE A 123 -39.13 -2.78 -4.61
N GLY A 124 -39.63 -1.56 -4.41
CA GLY A 124 -38.82 -0.34 -4.33
C GLY A 124 -39.00 0.38 -3.00
N VAL A 125 -38.03 1.19 -2.60
CA VAL A 125 -38.11 2.05 -1.41
C VAL A 125 -37.70 3.47 -1.74
N ALA A 126 -38.61 4.42 -1.52
CA ALA A 126 -38.38 5.85 -1.77
C ALA A 126 -38.85 6.69 -0.58
N VAL A 127 -37.89 7.19 0.20
CA VAL A 127 -38.13 7.93 1.46
C VAL A 127 -37.23 9.16 1.58
N GLY A 128 -37.54 10.01 2.54
CA GLY A 128 -36.79 11.23 2.81
C GLY A 128 -35.55 10.96 3.65
N ASN A 129 -35.22 11.91 4.52
CA ASN A 129 -34.15 11.73 5.49
C ASN A 129 -34.54 10.67 6.53
N ILE A 130 -33.57 9.88 6.96
CA ILE A 130 -33.72 8.89 8.04
C ILE A 130 -32.78 9.30 9.16
N ASN A 131 -33.33 9.57 10.34
CA ASN A 131 -32.57 9.93 11.53
C ASN A 131 -32.92 9.00 12.70
N THR A 132 -31.92 8.28 13.19
CA THR A 132 -32.03 7.40 14.36
C THR A 132 -31.11 7.84 15.49
N THR A 133 -30.55 9.06 15.44
CA THR A 133 -29.68 9.61 16.48
C THR A 133 -30.40 9.55 17.82
N GLY A 134 -29.83 8.86 18.80
CA GLY A 134 -30.40 8.80 20.14
C GLY A 134 -29.83 9.86 21.08
N GLY A 135 -30.67 10.28 22.03
CA GLY A 135 -30.23 10.91 23.26
C GLY A 135 -29.71 9.85 24.23
N ALA A 136 -30.32 9.77 25.42
CA ALA A 136 -29.94 8.79 26.45
C ALA A 136 -30.14 7.30 26.06
N LEU A 137 -30.80 7.03 24.93
CA LEU A 137 -31.10 5.67 24.46
C LEU A 137 -29.99 5.07 23.56
N GLY A 138 -29.00 5.88 23.16
CA GLY A 138 -28.05 5.49 22.14
C GLY A 138 -28.66 5.49 20.73
N ALA A 139 -27.82 5.43 19.70
CA ALA A 139 -28.29 5.50 18.32
C ALA A 139 -28.91 4.19 17.83
N GLY A 140 -29.99 4.31 17.05
CA GLY A 140 -30.60 3.18 16.33
C GLY A 140 -29.90 2.92 15.00
N SER A 141 -30.23 1.81 14.35
CA SER A 141 -29.71 1.41 13.04
C SER A 141 -30.75 1.53 11.94
N VAL A 142 -30.29 1.56 10.68
CA VAL A 142 -31.12 1.66 9.48
C VAL A 142 -30.83 0.47 8.58
N THR A 143 -31.88 -0.27 8.22
CA THR A 143 -31.82 -1.37 7.24
C THR A 143 -32.84 -1.11 6.14
N VAL A 144 -32.41 -1.10 4.89
CA VAL A 144 -33.30 -0.94 3.72
C VAL A 144 -33.01 -2.03 2.70
N GLY A 145 -33.98 -2.91 2.48
CA GLY A 145 -33.93 -3.97 1.47
C GLY A 145 -34.91 -3.71 0.34
N ALA A 146 -34.47 -3.83 -0.91
CA ALA A 146 -35.34 -3.71 -2.07
C ALA A 146 -35.04 -4.75 -3.15
N THR A 147 -36.01 -5.07 -3.99
CA THR A 147 -35.76 -5.84 -5.23
C THR A 147 -35.31 -4.92 -6.37
N GLY A 148 -35.93 -3.74 -6.47
CA GLY A 148 -35.64 -2.62 -7.36
C GLY A 148 -34.94 -1.49 -6.63
N ASP A 149 -35.26 -0.24 -6.98
CA ASP A 149 -34.46 0.92 -6.55
C ASP A 149 -34.65 1.30 -5.07
N ILE A 150 -33.58 1.80 -4.47
CA ILE A 150 -33.59 2.48 -3.17
C ILE A 150 -33.25 3.94 -3.39
N VAL A 151 -34.11 4.83 -2.91
CA VAL A 151 -33.91 6.28 -2.87
C VAL A 151 -34.13 6.78 -1.45
N SER A 152 -33.13 7.46 -0.90
CA SER A 152 -33.23 8.14 0.38
C SER A 152 -32.69 9.57 0.33
N GLY A 153 -33.06 10.37 1.32
CA GLY A 153 -32.37 11.61 1.68
C GLY A 153 -31.04 11.33 2.40
N SER A 154 -30.69 12.16 3.39
CA SER A 154 -29.57 11.87 4.30
C SER A 154 -29.92 10.76 5.29
N ILE A 155 -28.93 9.99 5.70
CA ILE A 155 -29.09 8.96 6.74
C ILE A 155 -28.19 9.31 7.92
N THR A 156 -28.74 9.39 9.13
CA THR A 156 -27.98 9.72 10.33
C THR A 156 -28.31 8.72 11.44
N THR A 157 -27.32 7.90 11.77
CA THR A 157 -27.34 6.94 12.89
C THR A 157 -26.25 7.27 13.91
N ALA A 158 -25.73 8.50 13.90
CA ALA A 158 -24.69 8.93 14.81
C ALA A 158 -25.18 8.94 16.27
N SER A 159 -24.26 8.66 17.20
CA SER A 159 -24.52 8.83 18.62
C SER A 159 -24.02 10.19 19.11
N ARG A 160 -24.80 10.82 19.99
CA ARG A 160 -24.45 12.09 20.63
C ARG A 160 -24.38 11.98 22.15
N SER A 161 -24.67 10.80 22.71
CA SER A 161 -24.62 10.54 24.14
C SER A 161 -23.40 9.69 24.47
N ALA A 162 -22.55 10.19 25.37
CA ALA A 162 -21.33 9.53 25.77
C ALA A 162 -21.61 8.11 26.31
N GLY A 163 -20.80 7.15 25.89
CA GLY A 163 -20.96 5.73 26.23
C GLY A 163 -21.76 4.92 25.20
N PHE A 164 -22.32 5.56 24.17
CA PHE A 164 -23.05 4.89 23.09
C PHE A 164 -22.36 5.11 21.74
N GLY A 165 -22.11 4.02 21.02
CA GLY A 165 -21.57 4.05 19.65
C GLY A 165 -22.61 4.45 18.60
N GLY A 166 -22.14 4.76 17.40
CA GLY A 166 -23.03 5.00 16.26
C GLY A 166 -23.72 3.71 15.78
N GLY A 167 -24.91 3.85 15.21
CA GLY A 167 -25.70 2.75 14.65
C GLY A 167 -25.26 2.36 13.25
N LEU A 168 -25.77 1.24 12.76
CA LEU A 168 -25.43 0.68 11.46
C LEU A 168 -26.34 1.23 10.35
N VAL A 169 -25.83 1.29 9.12
CA VAL A 169 -26.61 1.52 7.90
C VAL A 169 -26.36 0.36 6.96
N ASP A 170 -27.41 -0.37 6.59
CA ASP A 170 -27.35 -1.46 5.61
C ASP A 170 -28.37 -1.21 4.49
N LEU A 171 -27.90 -1.00 3.27
CA LEU A 171 -28.72 -0.78 2.08
C LEU A 171 -28.45 -1.91 1.08
N PHE A 172 -29.46 -2.69 0.75
CA PHE A 172 -29.33 -3.82 -0.17
C PHE A 172 -30.39 -3.79 -1.26
N THR A 173 -29.97 -3.91 -2.52
CA THR A 173 -30.87 -4.19 -3.65
C THR A 173 -30.36 -5.30 -4.54
N SER A 174 -31.24 -6.23 -4.90
CA SER A 174 -30.94 -7.37 -5.77
C SER A 174 -31.04 -7.06 -7.27
N GLY A 175 -31.65 -5.94 -7.66
CA GLY A 175 -31.93 -5.64 -9.08
C GLY A 175 -31.95 -4.17 -9.45
N GLY A 176 -31.99 -3.25 -8.48
CA GLY A 176 -32.05 -1.81 -8.72
C GLY A 176 -30.75 -1.06 -8.44
N LYS A 177 -30.83 0.27 -8.55
CA LYS A 177 -29.78 1.21 -8.12
C LYS A 177 -30.03 1.71 -6.69
N ILE A 178 -28.99 2.24 -6.06
CA ILE A 178 -29.09 2.92 -4.76
C ILE A 178 -28.71 4.39 -4.94
N THR A 179 -29.58 5.29 -4.48
CA THR A 179 -29.33 6.74 -4.48
C THR A 179 -29.58 7.33 -3.09
N VAL A 180 -28.54 7.90 -2.50
CA VAL A 180 -28.60 8.65 -1.24
C VAL A 180 -28.34 10.11 -1.55
N SER A 181 -29.36 10.95 -1.43
CA SER A 181 -29.31 12.35 -1.89
C SER A 181 -28.54 13.28 -0.92
N GLY A 182 -28.12 12.77 0.24
CA GLY A 182 -27.39 13.52 1.26
C GLY A 182 -26.23 12.71 1.86
N PRO A 183 -25.64 13.16 2.97
CA PRO A 183 -24.59 12.42 3.68
C PRO A 183 -25.15 11.21 4.45
N ILE A 184 -24.25 10.27 4.74
CA ILE A 184 -24.46 9.19 5.70
C ILE A 184 -23.55 9.45 6.91
N ASP A 185 -24.11 9.60 8.10
CA ASP A 185 -23.33 9.83 9.34
C ASP A 185 -23.70 8.79 10.41
N THR A 186 -22.73 7.93 10.71
CA THR A 186 -22.79 6.88 11.74
C THR A 186 -21.78 7.14 12.85
N SER A 187 -21.31 8.38 13.04
CA SER A 187 -20.24 8.71 13.99
C SER A 187 -20.55 8.35 15.45
N GLY A 188 -19.49 8.01 16.20
CA GLY A 188 -19.56 7.75 17.63
C GLY A 188 -19.61 9.03 18.48
N ALA A 189 -20.18 8.92 19.68
CA ALA A 189 -20.27 10.05 20.61
C ALA A 189 -18.91 10.39 21.25
N LEU A 190 -18.70 11.67 21.53
CA LEU A 190 -17.58 12.13 22.35
C LEU A 190 -17.67 11.58 23.77
N GLY A 191 -16.52 11.40 24.40
CA GLY A 191 -16.43 11.12 25.84
C GLY A 191 -16.87 12.32 26.67
N SER A 192 -17.34 12.06 27.88
CA SER A 192 -17.79 13.08 28.84
C SER A 192 -17.19 12.89 30.22
N ALA A 193 -17.22 13.93 31.04
CA ALA A 193 -16.87 13.83 32.45
C ALA A 193 -17.72 12.73 33.15
N GLY A 194 -17.11 12.01 34.10
CA GLY A 194 -17.76 10.95 34.87
C GLY A 194 -17.48 9.55 34.32
N ALA A 195 -18.49 8.67 34.33
CA ALA A 195 -18.32 7.24 34.02
C ALA A 195 -17.95 6.94 32.54
N ASN A 196 -18.21 7.88 31.63
CA ASN A 196 -18.06 7.69 30.18
C ASN A 196 -16.98 8.60 29.59
N ALA A 197 -15.79 8.62 30.20
CA ALA A 197 -14.67 9.45 29.72
C ALA A 197 -14.21 9.08 28.31
N ASN A 198 -14.38 7.83 27.89
CA ASN A 198 -13.95 7.37 26.57
C ASN A 198 -14.93 7.81 25.46
N GLY A 199 -14.36 8.18 24.32
CA GLY A 199 -15.10 8.32 23.08
C GLY A 199 -15.65 6.99 22.61
N SER A 200 -16.86 7.01 22.04
CA SER A 200 -17.55 5.80 21.59
C SER A 200 -17.19 5.47 20.14
N SER A 201 -17.26 4.20 19.75
CA SER A 201 -16.96 3.80 18.38
C SER A 201 -18.01 4.31 17.38
N GLY A 202 -17.58 4.54 16.14
CA GLY A 202 -18.49 4.79 15.03
C GLY A 202 -19.20 3.50 14.58
N GLY A 203 -20.37 3.67 13.95
CA GLY A 203 -21.12 2.59 13.31
C GLY A 203 -20.65 2.34 11.88
N SER A 204 -21.13 1.28 11.25
CA SER A 204 -20.70 0.89 9.88
C SER A 204 -21.77 1.16 8.83
N VAL A 205 -21.33 1.36 7.59
CA VAL A 205 -22.16 1.52 6.40
C VAL A 205 -21.88 0.37 5.44
N THR A 206 -22.90 -0.40 5.10
CA THR A 206 -22.87 -1.45 4.08
C THR A 206 -23.86 -1.11 2.99
N ILE A 207 -23.39 -1.11 1.73
CA ILE A 207 -24.21 -0.84 0.56
C ILE A 207 -23.92 -1.93 -0.47
N THR A 208 -24.93 -2.72 -0.80
CA THR A 208 -24.83 -3.77 -1.81
C THR A 208 -25.90 -3.54 -2.87
N SER A 209 -25.49 -3.36 -4.11
CA SER A 209 -26.38 -3.03 -5.23
C SER A 209 -26.07 -3.87 -6.46
N ALA A 210 -27.12 -4.27 -7.17
CA ALA A 210 -26.98 -4.85 -8.51
C ALA A 210 -26.78 -3.77 -9.59
N GLY A 211 -27.33 -2.57 -9.37
CA GLY A 211 -27.18 -1.39 -10.22
C GLY A 211 -26.13 -0.38 -9.70
N PRO A 212 -26.04 0.80 -10.33
CA PRO A 212 -25.18 1.89 -9.86
C PRO A 212 -25.49 2.33 -8.42
N THR A 213 -24.47 2.77 -7.70
CA THR A 213 -24.60 3.44 -6.39
C THR A 213 -24.16 4.90 -6.50
N ALA A 214 -25.02 5.82 -6.08
CA ALA A 214 -24.73 7.25 -6.03
C ALA A 214 -25.04 7.83 -4.65
N ILE A 215 -24.06 8.49 -4.04
CA ILE A 215 -24.19 9.20 -2.76
C ILE A 215 -23.78 10.64 -3.02
N SER A 216 -24.73 11.57 -2.95
CA SER A 216 -24.46 12.98 -3.25
C SER A 216 -23.60 13.64 -2.16
N GLY A 217 -23.73 13.20 -0.92
CA GLY A 217 -22.92 13.66 0.22
C GLY A 217 -21.67 12.82 0.46
N GLY A 218 -21.09 12.96 1.66
CA GLY A 218 -20.03 12.10 2.17
C GLY A 218 -20.54 10.99 3.08
N ILE A 219 -19.64 10.10 3.49
CA ILE A 219 -19.89 9.07 4.50
C ILE A 219 -18.97 9.34 5.69
N LEU A 220 -19.52 9.38 6.90
CA LEU A 220 -18.78 9.57 8.15
C LEU A 220 -19.05 8.41 9.09
N THR A 221 -18.03 7.60 9.39
CA THR A 221 -18.07 6.47 10.33
C THR A 221 -17.09 6.65 11.49
N SER A 222 -16.63 7.87 11.75
CA SER A 222 -15.58 8.15 12.75
C SER A 222 -15.94 7.75 14.17
N GLY A 223 -14.91 7.40 14.95
CA GLY A 223 -15.01 7.28 16.39
C GLY A 223 -15.06 8.64 17.09
N GLY A 224 -15.72 8.71 18.24
CA GLY A 224 -15.76 9.92 19.05
C GLY A 224 -14.43 10.16 19.78
N GLY A 225 -14.07 11.42 20.00
CA GLY A 225 -12.91 11.80 20.80
C GLY A 225 -13.10 11.51 22.29
N GLY A 226 -12.01 11.21 23.00
CA GLY A 226 -11.99 11.05 24.45
C GLY A 226 -12.15 12.36 25.20
N PHE A 227 -12.61 12.27 26.45
CA PHE A 227 -12.80 13.43 27.32
C PHE A 227 -11.46 14.01 27.79
N ASN A 228 -11.32 15.33 27.67
CA ASN A 228 -10.20 16.08 28.26
C ASN A 228 -10.42 16.21 29.76
N ALA A 229 -9.70 15.42 30.54
CA ALA A 229 -9.85 15.37 31.99
C ALA A 229 -9.24 16.60 32.66
N THR A 230 -9.96 17.18 33.62
CA THR A 230 -9.42 18.19 34.55
C THR A 230 -8.72 17.55 35.75
N SER A 231 -9.14 16.34 36.13
CA SER A 231 -8.50 15.46 37.10
C SER A 231 -8.56 14.00 36.63
N GLY A 232 -7.49 13.24 36.87
CA GLY A 232 -7.38 11.85 36.43
C GLY A 232 -6.99 11.69 34.95
N GLN A 233 -6.96 10.44 34.49
CA GLN A 233 -6.57 10.08 33.13
C GLN A 233 -7.54 10.65 32.09
N GLY A 234 -7.00 11.11 30.96
CA GLY A 234 -7.79 11.51 29.80
C GLY A 234 -8.50 10.33 29.15
N GLY A 235 -9.71 10.54 28.65
CA GLY A 235 -10.47 9.49 27.98
C GLY A 235 -9.80 8.99 26.71
N SER A 236 -9.92 7.71 26.39
CA SER A 236 -9.45 7.19 25.10
C SER A 236 -10.42 7.55 23.97
N GLY A 237 -9.92 7.70 22.75
CA GLY A 237 -10.75 7.88 21.57
C GLY A 237 -11.42 6.58 21.12
N GLY A 238 -12.61 6.68 20.54
CA GLY A 238 -13.36 5.56 19.97
C GLY A 238 -12.78 5.12 18.62
N SER A 239 -12.95 3.85 18.26
CA SER A 239 -12.54 3.36 16.93
C SER A 239 -13.55 3.77 15.87
N ALA A 240 -13.11 3.95 14.63
CA ALA A 240 -14.03 4.14 13.52
C ALA A 240 -14.78 2.86 13.15
N GLY A 241 -15.94 3.02 12.53
CA GLY A 241 -16.67 1.94 11.86
C GLY A 241 -16.17 1.71 10.43
N SER A 242 -16.80 0.76 9.75
CA SER A 242 -16.43 0.36 8.38
C SER A 242 -17.37 0.95 7.32
N VAL A 243 -16.85 1.11 6.10
CA VAL A 243 -17.62 1.46 4.90
C VAL A 243 -17.38 0.37 3.88
N SER A 244 -18.43 -0.33 3.47
CA SER A 244 -18.40 -1.35 2.42
C SER A 244 -19.42 -1.00 1.34
N ILE A 245 -18.94 -0.74 0.13
CA ILE A 245 -19.81 -0.47 -1.03
C ILE A 245 -19.47 -1.49 -2.12
N SER A 246 -20.47 -2.25 -2.55
CA SER A 246 -20.39 -3.14 -3.69
C SER A 246 -21.52 -2.89 -4.67
N SER A 247 -21.16 -2.60 -5.91
CA SER A 247 -22.14 -2.39 -6.99
C SER A 247 -22.06 -3.44 -8.09
N ASN A 248 -21.60 -4.65 -7.79
CA ASN A 248 -21.56 -5.80 -8.71
C ASN A 248 -21.01 -5.45 -10.12
N GLY A 249 -19.90 -4.69 -10.17
CA GLY A 249 -19.30 -4.25 -11.43
C GLY A 249 -19.94 -3.02 -12.08
N GLN A 250 -20.92 -2.38 -11.45
CA GLN A 250 -21.49 -1.09 -11.86
C GLN A 250 -20.73 0.09 -11.26
N SER A 251 -21.12 1.31 -11.62
CA SER A 251 -20.46 2.53 -11.13
C SER A 251 -20.79 2.84 -9.67
N VAL A 252 -19.77 3.25 -8.91
CA VAL A 252 -19.90 3.85 -7.59
C VAL A 252 -19.49 5.31 -7.67
N THR A 253 -20.33 6.22 -7.18
CA THR A 253 -20.02 7.66 -7.09
C THR A 253 -20.33 8.18 -5.69
N VAL A 254 -19.35 8.84 -5.08
CA VAL A 254 -19.50 9.56 -3.81
C VAL A 254 -19.09 11.01 -4.03
N GLY A 255 -20.02 11.93 -3.79
CA GLY A 255 -19.85 13.37 -4.02
C GLY A 255 -19.07 14.09 -2.93
N GLY A 256 -19.00 13.51 -1.72
CA GLY A 256 -18.22 14.04 -0.60
C GLY A 256 -17.07 13.12 -0.15
N ASN A 257 -16.51 13.42 1.02
CA ASN A 257 -15.46 12.61 1.64
C ASN A 257 -16.02 11.31 2.21
N ILE A 258 -15.19 10.27 2.25
CA ILE A 258 -15.44 9.06 3.04
C ILE A 258 -14.46 9.09 4.21
N VAL A 259 -14.95 9.23 5.41
CA VAL A 259 -14.16 9.44 6.63
C VAL A 259 -14.47 8.34 7.63
N ALA A 260 -13.49 7.47 7.86
CA ALA A 260 -13.50 6.40 8.85
C ALA A 260 -12.34 6.59 9.82
N ASP A 261 -12.21 7.79 10.39
CA ASP A 261 -11.08 8.14 11.26
C ASP A 261 -11.37 7.77 12.73
N GLY A 262 -10.36 7.24 13.42
CA GLY A 262 -10.40 7.01 14.85
C GLY A 262 -10.50 8.32 15.64
N GLY A 263 -11.19 8.29 16.78
CA GLY A 263 -11.30 9.45 17.65
C GLY A 263 -9.99 9.80 18.35
N ALA A 264 -9.71 11.09 18.55
CA ALA A 264 -8.53 11.50 19.32
C ALA A 264 -8.68 11.15 20.81
N GLY A 265 -7.58 10.83 21.47
CA GLY A 265 -7.49 10.69 22.92
C GLY A 265 -7.58 12.04 23.62
N GLY A 266 -8.27 12.07 24.77
CA GLY A 266 -8.39 13.24 25.60
C GLY A 266 -7.13 13.51 26.43
N SER A 267 -6.86 14.78 26.73
CA SER A 267 -5.76 15.17 27.61
C SER A 267 -5.99 14.70 29.05
N GLY A 268 -4.90 14.33 29.73
CA GLY A 268 -4.93 14.03 31.16
C GLY A 268 -5.05 15.28 32.02
N GLY A 269 -5.66 15.14 33.20
CA GLY A 269 -5.64 16.16 34.24
C GLY A 269 -4.26 16.28 34.90
N ILE A 270 -4.15 17.15 35.91
CA ILE A 270 -2.89 17.41 36.60
C ILE A 270 -2.27 16.09 37.09
N ALA A 271 -0.98 15.88 36.75
CA ALA A 271 -0.21 14.68 37.09
C ALA A 271 -0.86 13.37 36.64
N SER A 272 -1.60 13.40 35.52
CA SER A 272 -2.28 12.23 34.95
C SER A 272 -1.90 11.99 33.49
N THR A 273 -2.07 10.75 33.05
CA THR A 273 -1.79 10.31 31.68
C THR A 273 -2.83 10.84 30.69
N GLY A 274 -2.40 11.04 29.44
CA GLY A 274 -3.32 11.23 28.33
C GLY A 274 -4.04 9.93 27.95
N GLY A 275 -5.20 10.06 27.31
CA GLY A 275 -5.91 8.92 26.72
C GLY A 275 -5.34 8.54 25.36
N SER A 276 -5.44 7.27 24.97
CA SER A 276 -4.97 6.82 23.66
C SER A 276 -5.92 7.23 22.54
N GLY A 277 -5.42 7.37 21.32
CA GLY A 277 -6.24 7.55 20.13
C GLY A 277 -6.91 6.26 19.67
N GLY A 278 -8.06 6.39 19.00
CA GLY A 278 -8.81 5.29 18.41
C GLY A 278 -8.24 4.83 17.07
N VAL A 279 -8.54 3.60 16.65
CA VAL A 279 -8.05 3.04 15.38
C VAL A 279 -8.92 3.50 14.21
N GLY A 280 -8.28 3.74 13.05
CA GLY A 280 -8.96 4.00 11.78
C GLY A 280 -9.76 2.80 11.27
N GLY A 281 -10.77 3.06 10.45
CA GLY A 281 -11.73 2.06 10.01
C GLY A 281 -11.30 1.28 8.77
N THR A 282 -12.20 0.43 8.30
CA THR A 282 -12.04 -0.28 7.02
C THR A 282 -12.94 0.35 5.97
N ILE A 283 -12.38 0.73 4.83
CA ILE A 283 -13.12 1.26 3.68
C ILE A 283 -12.88 0.32 2.51
N SER A 284 -13.92 -0.31 1.98
CA SER A 284 -13.86 -1.20 0.83
C SER A 284 -14.89 -0.77 -0.20
N ILE A 285 -14.44 -0.44 -1.41
CA ILE A 285 -15.30 0.04 -2.49
C ILE A 285 -15.03 -0.82 -3.72
N SER A 286 -16.09 -1.42 -4.25
CA SER A 286 -16.02 -2.30 -5.42
C SER A 286 -17.09 -1.95 -6.46
N GLY A 287 -16.64 -1.65 -7.67
CA GLY A 287 -17.48 -1.36 -8.83
C GLY A 287 -16.71 -1.59 -10.13
N GLY A 288 -17.36 -1.37 -11.27
CA GLY A 288 -16.68 -1.35 -12.57
C GLY A 288 -16.02 -0.01 -12.86
N SER A 289 -16.57 1.07 -12.28
CA SER A 289 -15.99 2.41 -12.27
C SER A 289 -16.21 3.02 -10.89
N VAL A 290 -15.13 3.37 -10.19
CA VAL A 290 -15.19 4.10 -8.91
C VAL A 290 -14.73 5.53 -9.14
N ALA A 291 -15.58 6.51 -8.80
CA ALA A 291 -15.30 7.93 -8.95
C ALA A 291 -15.60 8.71 -7.67
N PHE A 292 -14.65 9.59 -7.29
CA PHE A 292 -14.78 10.53 -6.19
C PHE A 292 -14.76 11.95 -6.75
N THR A 293 -15.88 12.66 -6.69
CA THR A 293 -15.98 14.01 -7.26
C THR A 293 -15.49 15.05 -6.25
N GLY A 294 -14.17 15.21 -6.12
CA GLY A 294 -13.57 16.20 -5.21
C GLY A 294 -13.52 15.81 -3.74
N GLY A 295 -13.90 14.57 -3.41
CA GLY A 295 -13.81 14.01 -2.05
C GLY A 295 -12.50 13.25 -1.79
N THR A 296 -12.11 13.18 -0.51
CA THR A 296 -10.99 12.38 0.00
C THR A 296 -11.48 11.13 0.70
N ILE A 297 -10.69 10.06 0.69
CA ILE A 297 -10.90 8.87 1.52
C ILE A 297 -9.92 8.92 2.70
N THR A 298 -10.42 8.87 3.92
CA THR A 298 -9.56 8.82 5.11
C THR A 298 -9.97 7.69 6.04
N ALA A 299 -8.98 6.93 6.49
CA ALA A 299 -9.10 5.93 7.52
C ALA A 299 -7.93 6.09 8.49
N ASN A 300 -7.78 7.27 9.07
CA ASN A 300 -6.65 7.59 9.94
C ASN A 300 -6.88 7.12 11.37
N GLY A 301 -5.80 6.82 12.08
CA GLY A 301 -5.83 6.67 13.52
C GLY A 301 -5.97 8.01 14.23
N GLY A 302 -6.63 8.02 15.39
CA GLY A 302 -6.73 9.20 16.23
C GLY A 302 -5.43 9.53 16.95
N ASP A 303 -5.15 10.81 17.17
CA ASP A 303 -3.99 11.24 17.96
C ASP A 303 -4.16 10.87 19.44
N GLY A 304 -3.07 10.56 20.12
CA GLY A 304 -3.02 10.37 21.57
C GLY A 304 -3.11 11.69 22.32
N GLY A 305 -3.78 11.67 23.46
CA GLY A 305 -3.97 12.84 24.32
C GLY A 305 -2.69 13.25 25.03
N ASN A 306 -2.50 14.55 25.23
CA ASN A 306 -1.35 15.08 25.96
C ASN A 306 -1.45 14.80 27.47
N ALA A 307 -0.31 14.58 28.11
CA ALA A 307 -0.19 14.63 29.57
C ALA A 307 0.07 16.07 30.03
N THR A 308 -0.48 16.46 31.18
CA THR A 308 -0.35 17.84 31.71
C THR A 308 0.47 17.95 33.00
N GLY A 309 0.93 16.85 33.59
CA GLY A 309 1.77 16.88 34.79
C GLY A 309 3.11 16.14 34.68
N ILE A 310 4.03 16.50 35.58
CA ILE A 310 5.41 15.97 35.64
C ILE A 310 5.38 14.46 35.88
N GLY A 311 6.14 13.70 35.08
CA GLY A 311 6.28 12.24 35.22
C GLY A 311 5.12 11.41 34.65
N SER A 312 4.10 12.03 34.05
CA SER A 312 2.97 11.31 33.43
C SER A 312 3.23 10.94 31.97
N LYS A 313 2.62 9.84 31.49
CA LYS A 313 2.74 9.40 30.10
C LYS A 313 1.74 10.09 29.17
N GLY A 314 2.18 10.55 28.00
CA GLY A 314 1.28 10.90 26.90
C GLY A 314 0.53 9.69 26.34
N GLY A 315 -0.67 9.90 25.82
CA GLY A 315 -1.46 8.82 25.21
C GLY A 315 -0.81 8.31 23.92
N ASP A 316 -0.94 7.02 23.61
CA ASP A 316 -0.44 6.49 22.34
C ASP A 316 -1.39 6.86 21.19
N GLY A 317 -0.86 7.05 19.99
CA GLY A 317 -1.67 7.25 18.79
C GLY A 317 -2.35 5.95 18.33
N GLY A 318 -3.53 6.08 17.72
CA GLY A 318 -4.28 4.96 17.15
C GLY A 318 -3.69 4.49 15.82
N GLY A 319 -3.87 3.22 15.47
CA GLY A 319 -3.43 2.70 14.17
C GLY A 319 -4.21 3.28 12.99
N GLY A 320 -3.56 3.43 11.84
CA GLY A 320 -4.21 3.68 10.56
C GLY A 320 -5.08 2.50 10.15
N GLY A 321 -6.10 2.77 9.35
CA GLY A 321 -7.07 1.81 8.87
C GLY A 321 -6.69 1.14 7.56
N PHE A 322 -7.67 0.50 6.93
CA PHE A 322 -7.51 -0.24 5.68
C PHE A 322 -8.40 0.37 4.61
N VAL A 323 -7.84 0.70 3.45
CA VAL A 323 -8.60 1.24 2.30
C VAL A 323 -8.40 0.35 1.10
N THR A 324 -9.48 -0.14 0.51
CA THR A 324 -9.48 -0.91 -0.73
C THR A 324 -10.40 -0.30 -1.77
N THR A 325 -9.89 -0.13 -2.99
CA THR A 325 -10.67 0.30 -4.14
C THR A 325 -10.50 -0.68 -5.29
N HIS A 326 -11.62 -1.18 -5.85
CA HIS A 326 -11.66 -2.02 -7.03
C HIS A 326 -12.46 -1.34 -8.15
N GLY A 327 -11.83 -1.18 -9.32
CA GLY A 327 -12.45 -0.67 -10.55
C GLY A 327 -12.25 0.83 -10.78
N ALA A 328 -11.13 1.42 -10.38
CA ALA A 328 -10.93 2.87 -10.51
C ALA A 328 -10.13 3.25 -11.78
N GLY A 329 -10.62 4.23 -12.54
CA GLY A 329 -9.87 4.89 -13.62
C GLY A 329 -9.10 6.13 -13.15
N SER A 330 -9.65 6.88 -12.18
CA SER A 330 -9.00 8.04 -11.55
C SER A 330 -9.31 8.06 -10.05
N ILE A 331 -8.27 8.13 -9.23
CA ILE A 331 -8.35 8.01 -7.77
C ILE A 331 -7.98 9.35 -7.14
N GLY A 332 -8.87 9.89 -6.30
CA GLY A 332 -8.60 11.10 -5.52
C GLY A 332 -7.61 10.85 -4.37
N PRO A 333 -7.46 11.80 -3.44
CA PRO A 333 -6.58 11.60 -2.29
C PRO A 333 -7.08 10.49 -1.36
N ILE A 334 -6.16 9.65 -0.87
CA ILE A 334 -6.42 8.59 0.11
C ILE A 334 -5.42 8.69 1.26
N SER A 335 -5.91 8.58 2.50
CA SER A 335 -5.09 8.62 3.72
C SER A 335 -5.42 7.45 4.63
N ALA A 336 -4.41 6.70 5.05
CA ALA A 336 -4.48 5.63 6.04
C ALA A 336 -3.28 5.75 7.00
N ILE A 337 -3.24 6.84 7.76
CA ILE A 337 -2.10 7.25 8.58
C ILE A 337 -2.33 6.87 10.04
N GLY A 338 -1.29 6.41 10.73
CA GLY A 338 -1.34 6.23 12.19
C GLY A 338 -1.39 7.57 12.93
N GLY A 339 -2.19 7.64 14.00
CA GLY A 339 -2.29 8.82 14.85
C GLY A 339 -0.98 9.14 15.57
N LYS A 340 -0.75 10.40 15.89
CA LYS A 340 0.43 10.85 16.63
C LYS A 340 0.33 10.46 18.10
N GLY A 341 1.46 10.23 18.75
CA GLY A 341 1.53 10.10 20.20
C GLY A 341 1.31 11.45 20.89
N GLY A 342 0.76 11.42 22.09
CA GLY A 342 0.59 12.57 22.96
C GLY A 342 1.91 13.00 23.60
N SER A 343 2.08 14.31 23.74
CA SER A 343 3.25 14.90 24.41
C SER A 343 3.18 14.75 25.93
N ALA A 344 4.34 14.81 26.60
CA ALA A 344 4.47 14.73 28.05
C ALA A 344 5.60 15.63 28.58
N PRO A 345 5.31 16.69 29.36
CA PRO A 345 6.34 17.52 29.98
C PRO A 345 7.12 16.74 31.05
N ASN A 346 8.40 16.46 30.82
CA ASN A 346 9.28 15.69 31.73
C ASN A 346 8.71 14.31 32.10
N GLY A 347 7.98 13.67 31.19
CA GLY A 347 7.40 12.34 31.35
C GLY A 347 7.65 11.45 30.15
N THR A 348 7.10 10.24 30.14
CA THR A 348 7.21 9.32 29.00
C THR A 348 6.28 9.79 27.88
N ILE A 349 6.80 10.03 26.68
CA ILE A 349 5.97 10.41 25.53
C ILE A 349 5.06 9.25 25.08
N GLY A 350 3.93 9.58 24.47
CA GLY A 350 3.12 8.61 23.75
C GLY A 350 3.84 8.11 22.49
N LEU A 351 3.64 6.84 22.15
CA LEU A 351 4.11 6.28 20.88
C LEU A 351 3.18 6.72 19.75
N GLY A 352 3.74 6.84 18.54
CA GLY A 352 2.92 6.95 17.33
C GLY A 352 2.14 5.66 17.05
N GLY A 353 0.98 5.78 16.42
CA GLY A 353 0.19 4.65 15.96
C GLY A 353 0.77 4.04 14.69
N LEU A 354 0.53 2.74 14.49
CA LEU A 354 0.99 2.04 13.28
C LEU A 354 0.35 2.63 12.01
N GLY A 355 1.04 2.56 10.88
CA GLY A 355 0.48 2.97 9.59
C GLY A 355 -0.61 2.02 9.10
N GLY A 356 -1.48 2.53 8.23
CA GLY A 356 -2.53 1.74 7.58
C GLY A 356 -2.07 1.07 6.28
N GLU A 357 -3.00 0.42 5.61
CA GLU A 357 -2.78 -0.24 4.32
C GLU A 357 -3.77 0.28 3.28
N ILE A 358 -3.26 0.59 2.09
CA ILE A 358 -4.04 1.06 0.96
C ILE A 358 -3.83 0.11 -0.22
N LEU A 359 -4.94 -0.40 -0.75
CA LEU A 359 -4.97 -1.37 -1.81
C LEU A 359 -5.82 -0.88 -2.97
N ILE A 360 -5.21 -0.77 -4.14
CA ILE A 360 -5.81 -0.17 -5.32
C ILE A 360 -5.73 -1.15 -6.46
N PHE A 361 -6.90 -1.54 -6.98
CA PHE A 361 -7.02 -2.45 -8.10
C PHE A 361 -7.90 -1.89 -9.21
N ALA A 362 -7.46 -2.07 -10.44
CA ALA A 362 -8.33 -1.86 -11.60
C ALA A 362 -7.98 -2.85 -12.70
N PRO A 363 -8.97 -3.38 -13.45
CA PRO A 363 -8.71 -4.22 -14.61
C PRO A 363 -8.09 -3.43 -15.79
N GLY A 364 -8.12 -2.10 -15.74
CA GLY A 364 -7.56 -1.22 -16.77
C GLY A 364 -6.51 -0.27 -16.22
N ASN A 365 -6.46 0.93 -16.79
CA ASN A 365 -5.54 1.99 -16.36
C ASN A 365 -5.92 2.54 -14.98
N ILE A 366 -4.90 2.96 -14.22
CA ILE A 366 -5.06 3.66 -12.94
C ILE A 366 -4.37 5.02 -13.05
N ALA A 367 -5.13 6.09 -12.82
CA ALA A 367 -4.58 7.43 -12.61
C ALA A 367 -4.71 7.82 -11.14
N LEU A 368 -3.59 8.04 -10.45
CA LEU A 368 -3.56 8.55 -9.07
C LEU A 368 -3.63 10.08 -9.13
N GLY A 369 -4.85 10.61 -9.08
CA GLY A 369 -5.15 12.04 -9.21
C GLY A 369 -4.87 12.87 -7.95
N GLY A 370 -4.77 12.23 -6.78
CA GLY A 370 -4.46 12.87 -5.50
C GLY A 370 -3.33 12.18 -4.73
N ALA A 371 -2.86 12.82 -3.66
CA ALA A 371 -1.83 12.26 -2.79
C ALA A 371 -2.34 10.99 -2.09
N ILE A 372 -1.46 10.00 -1.94
CA ILE A 372 -1.79 8.73 -1.28
C ILE A 372 -0.79 8.50 -0.17
N ASP A 373 -1.29 8.48 1.05
CA ASP A 373 -0.49 8.50 2.27
C ASP A 373 -0.85 7.30 3.17
N ALA A 374 0.11 6.40 3.38
CA ALA A 374 0.01 5.29 4.31
C ALA A 374 1.32 5.13 5.07
N TYR A 375 1.38 5.67 6.28
CA TYR A 375 2.56 5.63 7.15
C TYR A 375 2.16 5.74 8.62
N GLY A 376 3.02 5.35 9.54
CA GLY A 376 2.75 5.46 10.97
C GLY A 376 2.86 6.88 11.52
N GLY A 377 2.22 7.11 12.66
CA GLY A 377 2.24 8.39 13.37
C GLY A 377 3.59 8.68 14.01
N LEU A 378 3.84 9.95 14.32
CA LEU A 378 5.02 10.36 15.11
C LEU A 378 4.75 10.12 16.60
N ASP A 379 5.79 9.85 17.37
CA ASP A 379 5.76 9.88 18.83
C ASP A 379 5.42 11.28 19.37
N GLY A 380 5.14 11.37 20.67
CA GLY A 380 4.78 12.62 21.34
C GLY A 380 5.89 13.68 21.38
N ALA A 381 7.11 13.33 20.96
CA ALA A 381 8.21 14.29 20.77
C ALA A 381 8.26 14.84 19.33
N GLY A 382 7.54 14.21 18.39
CA GLY A 382 7.56 14.55 16.97
C GLY A 382 8.83 14.07 16.25
N ILE A 383 9.54 13.09 16.81
CA ILE A 383 10.86 12.66 16.32
C ILE A 383 10.76 11.27 15.67
N THR A 384 10.27 10.28 16.41
CA THR A 384 10.26 8.88 15.95
C THR A 384 8.93 8.55 15.29
N ARG A 385 8.97 8.05 14.06
CA ARG A 385 7.79 7.53 13.39
C ARG A 385 7.56 6.06 13.74
N ALA A 386 6.33 5.70 14.05
CA ALA A 386 5.93 4.30 14.16
C ALA A 386 5.95 3.61 12.80
N CYS A 387 6.34 2.33 12.80
CA CYS A 387 6.23 1.45 11.65
C CYS A 387 4.77 0.99 11.48
N CYS A 388 4.32 0.49 10.35
CA CYS A 388 4.67 0.90 9.01
C CYS A 388 3.35 1.02 8.26
N GLY A 389 3.27 1.88 7.24
CA GLY A 389 2.15 1.85 6.30
C GLY A 389 2.56 1.25 4.97
N SER A 390 1.58 0.76 4.22
CA SER A 390 1.81 0.16 2.90
C SER A 390 0.80 0.61 1.85
N ILE A 391 1.29 0.73 0.62
CA ILE A 391 0.49 1.02 -0.57
C ILE A 391 0.73 -0.09 -1.58
N ALA A 392 -0.33 -0.74 -2.05
CA ALA A 392 -0.29 -1.72 -3.12
C ALA A 392 -1.21 -1.29 -4.27
N ILE A 393 -0.63 -1.17 -5.46
CA ILE A 393 -1.30 -0.74 -6.69
C ILE A 393 -1.15 -1.83 -7.73
N SER A 394 -2.25 -2.30 -8.30
CA SER A 394 -2.24 -3.28 -9.38
C SER A 394 -3.27 -2.92 -10.45
N GLY A 395 -2.75 -2.42 -11.57
CA GLY A 395 -3.50 -2.10 -12.76
C GLY A 395 -3.36 -3.20 -13.81
N GLY A 396 -4.45 -3.55 -14.49
CA GLY A 396 -4.40 -4.35 -15.71
C GLY A 396 -3.89 -3.55 -16.92
N GLY A 397 -3.78 -2.21 -16.80
CA GLY A 397 -3.21 -1.30 -17.78
C GLY A 397 -2.11 -0.40 -17.19
N THR A 398 -1.99 0.82 -17.72
CA THR A 398 -0.97 1.79 -17.29
C THR A 398 -1.30 2.39 -15.92
N VAL A 399 -0.28 2.55 -15.07
CA VAL A 399 -0.36 3.27 -13.80
C VAL A 399 0.35 4.61 -13.92
N THR A 400 -0.34 5.71 -13.60
CA THR A 400 0.21 7.07 -13.64
C THR A 400 -0.08 7.81 -12.33
N GLN A 401 0.77 8.78 -11.97
CA GLN A 401 0.54 9.65 -10.82
C GLN A 401 0.49 11.14 -11.21
N ALA A 402 -0.37 11.88 -10.50
CA ALA A 402 -0.46 13.34 -10.56
C ALA A 402 -0.05 14.01 -9.23
N ALA A 403 0.08 13.24 -8.14
CA ALA A 403 0.57 13.69 -6.85
C ALA A 403 1.51 12.66 -6.21
N PRO A 404 2.41 13.06 -5.29
CA PRO A 404 3.34 12.15 -4.62
C PRO A 404 2.66 11.07 -3.76
N LEU A 405 3.36 9.95 -3.59
CA LEU A 405 3.02 8.87 -2.68
C LEU A 405 3.91 8.95 -1.43
N THR A 406 3.34 8.72 -0.25
CA THR A 406 4.10 8.63 1.01
C THR A 406 3.79 7.32 1.70
N THR A 407 4.79 6.44 1.81
CA THR A 407 4.60 5.16 2.51
C THR A 407 5.91 4.51 2.93
N ASP A 408 5.88 3.57 3.86
CA ASP A 408 7.05 2.77 4.16
C ASP A 408 7.28 1.70 3.08
N LEU A 409 6.20 1.06 2.59
CA LEU A 409 6.26 -0.02 1.62
C LEU A 409 5.33 0.26 0.42
N LEU A 410 5.90 0.34 -0.77
CA LEU A 410 5.17 0.46 -2.02
C LEU A 410 5.29 -0.83 -2.85
N SER A 411 4.16 -1.36 -3.31
CA SER A 411 4.08 -2.37 -4.38
C SER A 411 3.30 -1.77 -5.55
N ALA A 412 3.89 -1.70 -6.74
CA ALA A 412 3.24 -1.14 -7.92
C ALA A 412 3.37 -2.06 -9.14
N ALA A 413 2.24 -2.43 -9.74
CA ALA A 413 2.17 -3.28 -10.91
C ALA A 413 1.24 -2.70 -12.00
N GLY A 414 1.67 -2.82 -13.26
CA GLY A 414 0.91 -2.39 -14.43
C GLY A 414 1.46 -2.95 -15.74
N THR A 415 0.86 -2.57 -16.87
CA THR A 415 1.49 -2.75 -18.20
C THR A 415 2.67 -1.81 -18.36
N ASP A 416 2.50 -0.58 -17.90
CA ASP A 416 3.51 0.48 -17.80
C ASP A 416 3.27 1.22 -16.47
N VAL A 417 4.33 1.59 -15.76
CA VAL A 417 4.24 2.26 -14.45
C VAL A 417 5.05 3.53 -14.49
N ASN A 418 4.37 4.67 -14.38
CA ASN A 418 4.99 5.99 -14.35
C ASN A 418 4.71 6.69 -13.02
N LEU A 419 5.64 6.51 -12.08
CA LEU A 419 5.64 7.08 -10.75
C LEU A 419 6.82 8.07 -10.56
N ASN A 420 6.87 9.09 -11.41
CA ASN A 420 8.04 9.96 -11.60
C ASN A 420 8.06 11.25 -10.75
N LEU A 421 7.11 11.44 -9.82
CA LEU A 421 7.14 12.60 -8.92
C LEU A 421 8.04 12.34 -7.71
N SER A 422 8.25 13.35 -6.86
CA SER A 422 9.07 13.25 -5.66
C SER A 422 8.36 12.45 -4.55
N ASN A 423 8.27 11.13 -4.69
CA ASN A 423 7.65 10.24 -3.70
C ASN A 423 8.50 10.17 -2.41
N SER A 424 7.89 9.78 -1.29
CA SER A 424 8.59 9.53 -0.03
C SER A 424 8.34 8.10 0.40
N VAL A 425 9.13 7.18 -0.17
CA VAL A 425 8.99 5.74 0.00
C VAL A 425 10.27 5.13 0.56
N ASN A 426 10.15 4.33 1.63
CA ASN A 426 11.32 3.65 2.19
C ASN A 426 11.71 2.42 1.36
N SER A 427 10.74 1.64 0.87
CA SER A 427 10.99 0.42 0.10
C SER A 427 9.97 0.22 -1.02
N VAL A 428 10.45 -0.17 -2.21
CA VAL A 428 9.60 -0.40 -3.39
C VAL A 428 9.78 -1.78 -4.01
N PHE A 429 8.65 -2.38 -4.38
CA PHE A 429 8.54 -3.50 -5.31
C PHE A 429 7.76 -3.05 -6.56
N GLY A 430 8.25 -3.41 -7.74
CA GLY A 430 7.75 -2.86 -9.00
C GLY A 430 7.68 -3.85 -10.14
N VAL A 431 6.57 -3.87 -10.89
CA VAL A 431 6.42 -4.69 -12.10
C VAL A 431 5.76 -3.89 -13.23
N ALA A 432 6.42 -3.80 -14.37
CA ALA A 432 5.85 -3.32 -15.64
C ALA A 432 5.90 -4.45 -16.67
N SER A 433 4.74 -5.05 -16.95
CA SER A 433 4.63 -6.29 -17.73
C SER A 433 4.83 -6.12 -19.23
N ASN A 434 4.54 -4.94 -19.78
CA ASN A 434 4.62 -4.66 -21.22
C ASN A 434 5.08 -3.22 -21.51
N GLY A 435 5.95 -2.67 -20.67
CA GLY A 435 6.33 -1.27 -20.70
C GLY A 435 7.47 -0.94 -19.73
N ASN A 436 7.60 0.34 -19.43
CA ASN A 436 8.61 0.88 -18.55
C ASN A 436 8.13 0.88 -17.09
N PHE A 437 9.09 0.83 -16.17
CA PHE A 437 8.87 1.13 -14.77
C PHE A 437 9.70 2.37 -14.43
N THR A 438 9.05 3.51 -14.19
CA THR A 438 9.70 4.77 -13.82
C THR A 438 9.33 5.13 -12.40
N PHE A 439 10.32 5.35 -11.54
CA PHE A 439 10.12 5.69 -10.14
C PHE A 439 11.12 6.76 -9.68
N ASN A 440 10.62 7.82 -9.04
CA ASN A 440 11.44 8.87 -8.45
C ASN A 440 11.11 9.01 -6.95
N ASN A 441 12.14 9.15 -6.12
CA ASN A 441 12.03 9.16 -4.67
C ASN A 441 12.83 10.31 -4.03
N PHE A 442 12.29 10.86 -2.97
CA PHE A 442 12.96 11.78 -2.07
C PHE A 442 13.59 10.98 -0.92
N GLY A 443 14.86 11.24 -0.66
CA GLY A 443 15.63 10.53 0.36
C GLY A 443 16.13 9.17 -0.12
N ASN A 444 16.45 8.31 0.83
CA ASN A 444 16.97 6.96 0.57
C ASN A 444 15.86 6.04 0.08
N LEU A 445 16.20 5.10 -0.80
CA LEU A 445 15.28 4.11 -1.36
C LEU A 445 15.86 2.70 -1.26
N GLY A 446 15.13 1.81 -0.58
CA GLY A 446 15.34 0.37 -0.64
C GLY A 446 14.57 -0.26 -1.81
N LEU A 447 15.23 -1.14 -2.56
CA LEU A 447 14.62 -1.90 -3.65
C LEU A 447 14.38 -3.33 -3.20
N LEU A 448 13.11 -3.74 -3.09
CA LEU A 448 12.73 -5.14 -2.86
C LEU A 448 12.80 -5.96 -4.14
N GLY A 449 12.58 -5.31 -5.28
CA GLY A 449 12.67 -5.89 -6.62
C GLY A 449 11.93 -5.03 -7.63
N VAL A 450 12.55 -4.74 -8.76
CA VAL A 450 11.89 -4.01 -9.87
C VAL A 450 12.11 -4.78 -11.16
N SER A 451 11.05 -5.01 -11.92
CA SER A 451 11.12 -5.65 -13.24
C SER A 451 10.27 -4.91 -14.27
N ALA A 452 10.88 -4.59 -15.40
CA ALA A 452 10.21 -3.99 -16.55
C ALA A 452 10.55 -4.77 -17.82
N SER A 453 9.57 -4.99 -18.69
CA SER A 453 9.84 -5.51 -20.04
C SER A 453 10.55 -4.47 -20.93
N GLY A 454 10.35 -3.19 -20.66
CA GLY A 454 11.08 -2.06 -21.24
C GLY A 454 12.25 -1.61 -20.36
N ILE A 455 12.30 -0.32 -20.08
CA ILE A 455 13.30 0.30 -19.21
C ILE A 455 12.81 0.31 -17.75
N ALA A 456 13.68 -0.08 -16.82
CA ALA A 456 13.50 0.23 -15.40
C ALA A 456 14.33 1.47 -15.04
N SER A 457 13.65 2.59 -14.81
CA SER A 457 14.24 3.89 -14.46
C SER A 457 13.95 4.24 -13.00
N ILE A 458 14.98 4.33 -12.18
CA ILE A 458 14.88 4.55 -10.74
C ILE A 458 15.76 5.75 -10.36
N SER A 459 15.16 6.73 -9.70
CA SER A 459 15.85 7.91 -9.17
C SER A 459 15.57 8.09 -7.69
N ALA A 460 16.59 8.47 -6.92
CA ALA A 460 16.44 8.84 -5.51
C ALA A 460 17.34 10.04 -5.19
N THR A 461 16.87 11.01 -4.39
CA THR A 461 17.75 12.10 -3.94
C THR A 461 18.76 11.64 -2.86
N GLY A 462 18.53 10.48 -2.25
CA GLY A 462 19.47 9.78 -1.36
C GLY A 462 20.06 8.52 -2.00
N ASN A 463 20.38 7.53 -1.18
CA ASN A 463 20.97 6.26 -1.60
C ASN A 463 19.94 5.35 -2.29
N ILE A 464 20.39 4.50 -3.21
CA ILE A 464 19.61 3.39 -3.78
C ILE A 464 20.29 2.08 -3.35
N THR A 465 19.59 1.23 -2.60
CA THR A 465 20.13 -0.05 -2.11
C THR A 465 19.21 -1.22 -2.41
N GLY A 466 19.80 -2.38 -2.74
CA GLY A 466 19.05 -3.63 -2.82
C GLY A 466 18.80 -4.17 -1.42
N ILE A 467 17.56 -4.54 -1.11
CA ILE A 467 17.20 -5.14 0.16
C ILE A 467 16.70 -6.57 -0.07
N SER A 468 17.38 -7.53 0.54
CA SER A 468 16.87 -8.90 0.65
C SER A 468 15.81 -8.91 1.75
N LEU A 469 14.66 -9.53 1.49
CA LEU A 469 13.58 -9.66 2.48
C LEU A 469 14.07 -10.46 3.69
N VAL A 470 14.60 -9.77 4.69
CA VAL A 470 14.59 -10.23 6.06
C VAL A 470 13.40 -9.51 6.68
N SER A 471 12.37 -10.27 7.06
CA SER A 471 11.14 -9.75 7.67
C SER A 471 11.48 -8.98 8.96
N ALA A 472 11.77 -7.70 8.85
CA ALA A 472 11.71 -6.79 9.97
C ALA A 472 10.22 -6.54 10.23
N ALA A 473 9.72 -7.06 11.35
CA ALA A 473 8.41 -6.76 11.94
C ALA A 473 7.14 -7.47 11.40
N GLY A 474 7.22 -8.73 10.96
CA GLY A 474 6.05 -9.64 11.02
C GLY A 474 4.86 -9.34 10.11
N LEU A 475 5.00 -8.51 9.07
CA LEU A 475 3.99 -8.36 8.02
C LEU A 475 4.16 -9.45 6.94
N PRO A 476 3.09 -10.15 6.52
CA PRO A 476 3.11 -10.95 5.31
C PRO A 476 3.16 -10.00 4.12
N VAL A 477 4.35 -9.81 3.54
CA VAL A 477 4.46 -9.18 2.22
C VAL A 477 3.87 -10.17 1.22
N ASN A 478 2.65 -9.92 0.76
CA ASN A 478 2.03 -10.67 -0.33
C ASN A 478 2.64 -10.21 -1.67
N VAL A 479 3.96 -10.37 -1.82
CA VAL A 479 4.63 -10.33 -3.11
C VAL A 479 4.47 -11.70 -3.72
N ASN A 480 3.49 -11.87 -4.61
CA ASN A 480 3.45 -13.05 -5.49
C ASN A 480 4.54 -12.84 -6.56
N PRO A 481 5.73 -13.44 -6.44
CA PRO A 481 6.81 -13.23 -7.39
C PRO A 481 6.59 -14.21 -8.55
N SER A 482 5.52 -14.00 -9.32
CA SER A 482 5.27 -14.80 -10.53
C SER A 482 6.32 -14.56 -11.63
N THR A 483 7.21 -13.59 -11.43
CA THR A 483 8.17 -13.09 -12.41
C THR A 483 9.61 -13.61 -12.23
N GLY A 484 9.88 -14.47 -11.25
CA GLY A 484 11.22 -15.09 -11.09
C GLY A 484 12.36 -14.10 -10.78
N ILE A 485 12.04 -12.90 -10.30
CA ILE A 485 13.01 -11.85 -9.99
C ILE A 485 13.73 -12.21 -8.68
N PRO A 486 15.07 -12.21 -8.62
CA PRO A 486 15.78 -12.29 -7.35
C PRO A 486 15.47 -11.04 -6.50
N PHE A 487 15.14 -11.24 -5.22
CA PHE A 487 14.90 -10.13 -4.28
C PHE A 487 16.10 -9.17 -4.23
N GLY A 488 15.82 -7.87 -4.15
CA GLY A 488 16.86 -6.84 -4.11
C GLY A 488 17.44 -6.47 -5.47
N ALA A 489 16.91 -6.98 -6.59
CA ALA A 489 17.44 -6.74 -7.93
C ALA A 489 16.58 -5.80 -8.79
N VAL A 490 17.21 -5.17 -9.79
CA VAL A 490 16.55 -4.36 -10.82
C VAL A 490 16.73 -5.00 -12.19
N GLN A 491 15.63 -5.23 -12.89
CA GLN A 491 15.63 -5.83 -14.22
C GLN A 491 14.91 -4.94 -15.23
N GLY A 492 15.55 -4.73 -16.38
CA GLY A 492 14.96 -4.09 -17.54
C GLY A 492 15.18 -4.93 -18.79
N GLY A 493 14.12 -5.16 -19.57
CA GLY A 493 14.19 -5.90 -20.82
C GLY A 493 14.95 -5.14 -21.92
N THR A 494 14.91 -3.81 -21.91
CA THR A 494 15.69 -2.97 -22.84
C THR A 494 16.78 -2.14 -22.16
N GLY A 495 16.71 -1.92 -20.85
CA GLY A 495 17.75 -1.20 -20.12
C GLY A 495 17.39 -0.88 -18.67
N VAL A 496 18.39 -0.48 -17.88
CA VAL A 496 18.23 0.00 -16.51
C VAL A 496 18.89 1.37 -16.39
N ALA A 497 18.18 2.34 -15.81
CA ALA A 497 18.68 3.67 -15.52
C ALA A 497 18.57 3.95 -14.02
N LEU A 498 19.69 4.24 -13.36
CA LEU A 498 19.79 4.49 -11.93
C LEU A 498 20.43 5.87 -11.68
N ASN A 499 19.76 6.71 -10.91
CA ASN A 499 20.26 8.03 -10.53
C ASN A 499 20.11 8.27 -9.02
N ALA A 500 21.22 8.37 -8.30
CA ALA A 500 21.22 8.61 -6.86
C ALA A 500 21.88 9.94 -6.51
N GLY A 501 21.22 10.78 -5.72
CA GLY A 501 21.91 11.87 -5.00
C GLY A 501 22.80 11.35 -3.88
N GLY A 502 22.61 10.09 -3.48
CA GLY A 502 23.45 9.29 -2.59
C GLY A 502 24.46 8.39 -3.32
N ALA A 503 24.67 7.19 -2.78
CA ALA A 503 25.37 6.08 -3.41
C ALA A 503 24.38 5.08 -4.05
N ILE A 504 24.84 4.31 -5.04
CA ILE A 504 24.13 3.13 -5.57
C ILE A 504 24.82 1.88 -5.05
N GLY A 505 24.11 1.07 -4.27
CA GLY A 505 24.67 -0.13 -3.63
C GLY A 505 25.81 0.20 -2.66
N SER A 506 26.54 -0.83 -2.25
CA SER A 506 27.79 -0.69 -1.49
C SER A 506 28.80 -1.74 -1.91
N THR A 507 30.09 -1.55 -1.65
CA THR A 507 31.12 -2.56 -1.99
C THR A 507 30.95 -3.87 -1.21
N ALA A 508 30.33 -3.82 -0.02
CA ALA A 508 29.99 -5.01 0.77
C ALA A 508 28.71 -5.72 0.28
N ALA A 509 27.82 -4.98 -0.39
CA ALA A 509 26.58 -5.49 -0.97
C ALA A 509 26.26 -4.70 -2.25
N PRO A 510 26.87 -5.08 -3.39
CA PRO A 510 26.59 -4.44 -4.68
C PRO A 510 25.12 -4.62 -5.06
N LEU A 511 24.56 -3.63 -5.77
CA LEU A 511 23.19 -3.73 -6.27
C LEU A 511 23.14 -4.69 -7.46
N ALA A 512 22.30 -5.72 -7.38
CA ALA A 512 22.08 -6.65 -8.49
C ALA A 512 21.26 -5.98 -9.60
N VAL A 513 21.79 -5.97 -10.81
CA VAL A 513 21.14 -5.39 -12.00
C VAL A 513 21.13 -6.41 -13.13
N ALA A 514 20.01 -6.55 -13.83
CA ALA A 514 19.90 -7.41 -15.00
C ALA A 514 19.36 -6.61 -16.20
N ALA A 515 20.24 -6.27 -17.15
CA ALA A 515 19.86 -5.45 -18.29
C ALA A 515 20.81 -5.64 -19.49
N PRO A 516 20.34 -5.44 -20.73
CA PRO A 516 21.21 -5.32 -21.90
C PRO A 516 21.88 -3.92 -21.99
N ALA A 517 21.33 -2.91 -21.32
CA ALA A 517 21.89 -1.57 -21.25
C ALA A 517 21.83 -0.99 -19.83
N LEU A 518 22.84 -0.22 -19.42
CA LEU A 518 22.95 0.40 -18.10
C LEU A 518 23.34 1.88 -18.20
N ASP A 519 22.56 2.72 -17.51
CA ASP A 519 22.91 4.09 -17.17
C ASP A 519 22.95 4.22 -15.64
N ALA A 520 24.12 4.53 -15.06
CA ALA A 520 24.28 4.66 -13.63
C ALA A 520 25.01 5.96 -13.24
N GLY A 521 24.34 6.80 -12.47
CA GLY A 521 24.86 8.05 -11.91
C GLY A 521 24.67 8.13 -10.40
N ALA A 522 25.71 8.48 -9.65
CA ALA A 522 25.64 8.69 -8.21
C ALA A 522 26.54 9.85 -7.75
N ALA A 523 26.31 10.37 -6.54
CA ALA A 523 27.19 11.37 -5.95
C ALA A 523 28.26 10.74 -5.02
N TYR A 524 27.93 9.65 -4.33
CA TYR A 524 28.75 9.10 -3.23
C TYR A 524 29.20 7.65 -3.46
N GLY A 525 29.36 7.23 -4.71
CA GLY A 525 29.85 5.90 -5.09
C GLY A 525 28.80 5.02 -5.79
N ILE A 526 29.29 4.03 -6.53
CA ILE A 526 28.49 3.07 -7.30
C ILE A 526 29.07 1.67 -7.08
N ALA A 527 28.26 0.72 -6.66
CA ALA A 527 28.60 -0.69 -6.58
C ALA A 527 27.48 -1.54 -7.19
N ILE A 528 27.76 -2.19 -8.32
CA ILE A 528 26.77 -2.93 -9.12
C ILE A 528 27.29 -4.32 -9.51
N ASP A 529 26.45 -5.33 -9.31
CA ASP A 529 26.59 -6.67 -9.88
C ASP A 529 25.66 -6.79 -11.10
N LEU A 530 26.22 -6.63 -12.30
CA LEU A 530 25.49 -6.62 -13.56
C LEU A 530 25.41 -8.02 -14.17
N ASN A 531 24.20 -8.48 -14.44
CA ASN A 531 23.83 -9.77 -15.05
C ASN A 531 24.34 -11.02 -14.28
N ALA A 532 24.52 -10.92 -12.96
CA ALA A 532 25.04 -12.01 -12.12
C ALA A 532 24.22 -13.32 -12.18
N PHE A 533 22.89 -13.22 -12.30
CA PHE A 533 21.96 -14.37 -12.34
C PHE A 533 21.66 -14.90 -13.75
N GLY A 534 22.25 -14.29 -14.78
CA GLY A 534 22.08 -14.68 -16.18
C GLY A 534 23.12 -13.98 -17.05
N PRO A 535 24.36 -14.48 -17.07
CA PRO A 535 25.47 -13.77 -17.68
C PRO A 535 25.21 -13.48 -19.16
N ARG A 536 25.26 -12.19 -19.52
CA ARG A 536 25.06 -11.71 -20.90
C ARG A 536 25.81 -10.40 -21.12
N PRO A 537 26.28 -10.13 -22.35
CA PRO A 537 26.88 -8.84 -22.69
C PRO A 537 25.91 -7.69 -22.41
N ALA A 538 26.45 -6.58 -21.92
CA ALA A 538 25.69 -5.36 -21.69
C ALA A 538 26.43 -4.11 -22.21
N THR A 539 25.68 -3.09 -22.58
CA THR A 539 26.22 -1.77 -22.91
C THR A 539 26.05 -0.84 -21.72
N VAL A 540 27.14 -0.26 -21.23
CA VAL A 540 27.12 0.77 -20.20
C VAL A 540 27.24 2.13 -20.88
N ASN A 541 26.11 2.84 -20.95
CA ASN A 541 25.98 4.13 -21.61
C ASN A 541 26.41 5.29 -20.71
N THR A 542 26.28 5.12 -19.38
CA THR A 542 26.72 6.09 -18.39
C THR A 542 27.22 5.36 -17.15
N LEU A 543 28.40 5.74 -16.66
CA LEU A 543 28.92 5.29 -15.37
C LEU A 543 29.68 6.43 -14.69
N ARG A 544 28.99 7.18 -13.83
CA ARG A 544 29.50 8.45 -13.31
C ARG A 544 29.25 8.62 -11.81
N ASN A 545 30.33 8.80 -11.07
CA ASN A 545 30.33 9.25 -9.69
C ASN A 545 30.84 10.70 -9.61
N THR A 546 30.18 11.59 -8.86
CA THR A 546 30.48 13.04 -8.94
C THR A 546 31.15 13.68 -7.74
N THR A 547 30.98 13.15 -6.52
CA THR A 547 31.41 13.85 -5.29
C THR A 547 32.52 13.11 -4.56
N THR A 548 32.24 11.93 -4.02
CA THR A 548 33.23 11.07 -3.34
C THR A 548 32.86 9.59 -3.49
N GLY A 549 33.68 8.67 -2.99
CA GLY A 549 33.43 7.23 -3.06
C GLY A 549 33.92 6.59 -4.36
N ASP A 550 33.83 5.27 -4.41
CA ASP A 550 34.41 4.44 -5.46
C ASP A 550 33.35 3.97 -6.46
N ILE A 551 33.81 3.58 -7.65
CA ILE A 551 33.03 2.80 -8.60
C ILE A 551 33.52 1.35 -8.54
N LEU A 552 32.60 0.42 -8.29
CA LEU A 552 32.76 -1.03 -8.42
C LEU A 552 31.69 -1.54 -9.39
N LEU A 553 32.13 -2.05 -10.54
CA LEU A 553 31.26 -2.72 -11.50
C LEU A 553 31.72 -4.16 -11.68
N ASN A 554 30.87 -5.11 -11.33
CA ASN A 554 31.08 -6.54 -11.60
C ASN A 554 30.13 -6.97 -12.73
N ALA A 555 30.63 -7.06 -13.97
CA ALA A 555 29.85 -7.39 -15.15
C ALA A 555 29.98 -8.89 -15.53
N HIS A 556 28.93 -9.65 -15.26
CA HIS A 556 28.84 -11.08 -15.56
C HIS A 556 28.32 -11.28 -17.00
N GLY A 557 29.21 -11.62 -17.93
CA GLY A 557 28.88 -11.78 -19.35
C GLY A 557 29.50 -10.73 -20.28
N GLY A 558 30.33 -9.83 -19.74
CA GLY A 558 31.06 -8.82 -20.50
C GLY A 558 30.33 -7.50 -20.63
N THR A 559 31.08 -6.44 -20.94
CA THR A 559 30.52 -5.09 -21.03
C THR A 559 31.25 -4.21 -22.04
N THR A 560 30.46 -3.39 -22.74
CA THR A 560 30.95 -2.30 -23.59
C THR A 560 30.56 -0.98 -22.94
N ILE A 561 31.55 -0.18 -22.57
CA ILE A 561 31.40 1.13 -21.95
C ILE A 561 31.59 2.21 -23.02
N THR A 562 30.50 2.88 -23.38
CA THR A 562 30.47 3.82 -24.51
C THR A 562 30.72 5.28 -24.08
N SER A 563 30.65 5.56 -22.78
CA SER A 563 30.94 6.88 -22.18
C SER A 563 32.25 6.91 -21.40
N LEU A 564 32.76 8.12 -21.14
CA LEU A 564 33.85 8.32 -20.19
C LEU A 564 33.39 7.90 -18.79
N VAL A 565 34.09 6.95 -18.17
CA VAL A 565 33.87 6.63 -16.75
C VAL A 565 34.53 7.71 -15.90
N SER A 566 33.85 8.21 -14.89
CA SER A 566 34.39 9.27 -14.03
C SER A 566 34.07 9.01 -12.56
N SER A 567 35.10 9.07 -11.70
CA SER A 567 34.97 9.00 -10.24
C SER A 567 36.04 9.84 -9.54
N PRO A 568 35.70 10.61 -8.48
CA PRO A 568 36.69 11.20 -7.59
C PRO A 568 37.45 10.18 -6.75
N GLY A 569 36.93 8.96 -6.57
CA GLY A 569 37.60 7.85 -5.89
C GLY A 569 38.28 6.88 -6.85
N ASN A 570 38.33 5.62 -6.45
CA ASN A 570 38.82 4.51 -7.27
C ASN A 570 37.78 4.09 -8.32
N VAL A 571 38.25 3.48 -9.40
CA VAL A 571 37.41 2.80 -10.39
C VAL A 571 37.87 1.35 -10.50
N THR A 572 37.00 0.42 -10.11
CA THR A 572 37.19 -1.02 -10.20
C THR A 572 36.16 -1.60 -11.15
N ILE A 573 36.61 -2.23 -12.23
CA ILE A 573 35.74 -2.88 -13.21
C ILE A 573 36.21 -4.32 -13.37
N ASN A 574 35.41 -5.24 -12.85
CA ASN A 574 35.58 -6.66 -13.04
C ASN A 574 34.59 -7.13 -14.09
N THR A 575 35.09 -7.79 -15.12
CA THR A 575 34.29 -8.37 -16.18
C THR A 575 34.56 -9.87 -16.23
N PHE A 576 33.53 -10.66 -16.46
CA PHE A 576 33.61 -12.12 -16.51
C PHE A 576 33.39 -12.65 -17.95
N SER A 577 33.65 -11.78 -18.93
CA SER A 577 33.63 -11.91 -20.40
C SER A 577 34.00 -10.51 -20.96
N PRO A 578 34.26 -10.27 -22.26
CA PRO A 578 35.11 -9.17 -22.71
C PRO A 578 34.76 -7.78 -22.14
N LEU A 579 35.78 -6.94 -21.95
CA LEU A 579 35.64 -5.53 -21.59
C LEU A 579 36.02 -4.65 -22.79
N ASP A 580 35.13 -3.80 -23.26
CA ASP A 580 35.44 -2.73 -24.22
C ASP A 580 35.18 -1.36 -23.59
N VAL A 581 36.21 -0.52 -23.48
CA VAL A 581 36.12 0.86 -22.99
C VAL A 581 36.40 1.80 -24.16
N GLN A 582 35.40 2.59 -24.58
CA GLN A 582 35.49 3.38 -25.81
C GLN A 582 35.97 4.81 -25.62
N ARG A 583 35.78 5.40 -24.42
CA ARG A 583 36.02 6.82 -24.14
C ARG A 583 36.96 7.08 -22.96
N GLY A 584 37.55 6.05 -22.37
CA GLY A 584 38.51 6.15 -21.28
C GLY A 584 37.91 6.15 -19.87
N ILE A 585 38.77 6.37 -18.87
CA ILE A 585 38.44 6.37 -17.44
C ILE A 585 39.18 7.52 -16.73
N THR A 586 38.46 8.29 -15.92
CA THR A 586 39.02 9.28 -14.99
C THR A 586 38.72 8.85 -13.56
N ALA A 587 39.76 8.53 -12.80
CA ALA A 587 39.71 8.23 -11.38
C ALA A 587 40.49 9.31 -10.60
N GLY A 588 40.01 9.73 -9.43
CA GLY A 588 40.81 10.53 -8.50
C GLY A 588 41.78 9.67 -7.68
N GLY A 589 41.49 8.37 -7.53
CA GLY A 589 42.33 7.38 -6.87
C GLY A 589 43.05 6.47 -7.86
N SER A 590 42.73 5.18 -7.82
CA SER A 590 43.32 4.11 -8.63
C SER A 590 42.34 3.58 -9.69
N ILE A 591 42.89 2.93 -10.72
CA ILE A 591 42.13 2.21 -11.75
C ILE A 591 42.49 0.72 -11.67
N PHE A 592 41.49 -0.13 -11.46
CA PHE A 592 41.62 -1.59 -11.42
C PHE A 592 40.69 -2.21 -12.46
N LEU A 593 41.25 -2.89 -13.46
CA LEU A 593 40.47 -3.55 -14.52
C LEU A 593 40.78 -5.05 -14.53
N SER A 594 39.74 -5.88 -14.61
CA SER A 594 39.89 -7.34 -14.64
C SER A 594 38.93 -7.99 -15.62
N THR A 595 39.42 -8.98 -16.38
CA THR A 595 38.59 -9.93 -17.16
C THR A 595 38.64 -11.36 -16.60
N ALA A 596 39.20 -11.54 -15.40
CA ALA A 596 39.76 -12.83 -14.98
C ALA A 596 38.88 -13.74 -14.11
N GLY A 597 37.57 -13.52 -14.01
CA GLY A 597 36.76 -14.40 -13.18
C GLY A 597 36.29 -15.68 -13.86
N VAL A 598 35.82 -16.60 -13.01
CA VAL A 598 35.41 -17.96 -13.36
C VAL A 598 34.09 -17.96 -14.14
N SER A 599 34.17 -18.10 -15.47
CA SER A 599 33.03 -18.53 -16.29
C SER A 599 32.61 -19.95 -15.89
N ARG A 600 31.34 -20.15 -15.49
CA ARG A 600 30.81 -21.49 -15.21
C ARG A 600 30.48 -22.29 -16.48
N ASN A 601 30.43 -21.65 -17.65
CA ASN A 601 30.05 -22.29 -18.92
C ASN A 601 30.94 -21.77 -20.08
N GLY A 602 32.15 -22.33 -20.25
CA GLY A 602 32.95 -22.31 -21.49
C GLY A 602 33.48 -20.96 -22.01
N THR A 603 34.80 -20.74 -21.97
CA THR A 603 35.60 -19.65 -22.57
C THR A 603 35.68 -19.72 -24.12
N PRO A 604 36.18 -18.71 -24.90
CA PRO A 604 36.55 -17.27 -24.69
C PRO A 604 35.77 -16.29 -25.63
N PRO A 605 36.01 -14.94 -25.66
CA PRO A 605 37.20 -14.20 -25.17
C PRO A 605 37.05 -13.47 -23.84
N ASN A 606 38.15 -13.41 -23.07
CA ASN A 606 38.32 -12.50 -21.93
C ASN A 606 39.07 -11.23 -22.38
N ASP A 607 38.84 -10.81 -23.63
CA ASP A 607 39.55 -9.71 -24.25
C ASP A 607 39.24 -8.40 -23.54
N MET A 608 40.22 -7.51 -23.54
CA MET A 608 40.09 -6.15 -23.04
C MET A 608 40.48 -5.18 -24.15
N THR A 609 39.58 -4.27 -24.50
CA THR A 609 39.86 -3.17 -25.43
C THR A 609 39.79 -1.85 -24.67
N LEU A 610 40.87 -1.08 -24.70
CA LEU A 610 41.01 0.19 -23.98
C LEU A 610 41.26 1.32 -24.97
N ASN A 611 40.24 2.15 -25.19
CA ASN A 611 40.28 3.36 -26.00
C ASN A 611 40.04 4.61 -25.14
N GLY A 612 40.63 5.72 -25.56
CA GLY A 612 40.52 7.01 -24.87
C GLY A 612 41.54 7.21 -23.73
N PRO A 613 41.44 8.33 -23.00
CA PRO A 613 42.39 8.67 -21.93
C PRO A 613 42.12 7.92 -20.62
N PHE A 614 43.18 7.54 -19.90
CA PHE A 614 43.12 6.93 -18.57
C PHE A 614 43.85 7.82 -17.56
N THR A 615 43.09 8.51 -16.71
CA THR A 615 43.61 9.49 -15.73
C THR A 615 43.41 8.98 -14.32
N TYR A 616 44.44 9.03 -13.49
CA TYR A 616 44.42 8.60 -12.08
C TYR A 616 45.44 9.40 -11.25
N SER A 617 45.37 9.34 -9.92
CA SER A 617 46.36 10.00 -9.06
C SER A 617 47.72 9.31 -9.19
N THR A 618 48.72 10.01 -9.72
CA THR A 618 50.07 9.47 -9.86
C THR A 618 50.85 9.44 -8.55
N SER A 619 50.46 10.25 -7.56
CA SER A 619 51.10 10.34 -6.24
C SER A 619 50.64 9.26 -5.26
N THR A 620 49.37 8.85 -5.33
CA THR A 620 48.76 7.90 -4.38
C THR A 620 48.05 6.71 -5.04
N GLY A 621 47.73 6.78 -6.33
CA GLY A 621 46.99 5.75 -7.04
C GLY A 621 47.87 4.78 -7.84
N THR A 622 47.28 3.64 -8.19
CA THR A 622 47.84 2.66 -9.13
C THR A 622 46.91 2.45 -10.32
N PHE A 623 47.50 2.01 -11.43
CA PHE A 623 46.74 1.50 -12.58
C PHE A 623 47.15 0.04 -12.79
N GLU A 624 46.21 -0.87 -12.57
CA GLU A 624 46.40 -2.31 -12.63
C GLU A 624 45.40 -2.96 -13.57
N VAL A 625 45.91 -3.90 -14.39
CA VAL A 625 45.11 -4.65 -15.36
C VAL A 625 45.38 -6.14 -15.19
N THR A 626 44.31 -6.91 -15.04
CA THR A 626 44.35 -8.37 -14.97
C THR A 626 43.56 -8.97 -16.13
N ILE A 627 44.22 -9.74 -16.98
CA ILE A 627 43.57 -10.39 -18.12
C ILE A 627 43.32 -11.86 -17.80
N GLY A 628 42.07 -12.29 -17.99
CA GLY A 628 41.67 -13.68 -17.85
C GLY A 628 42.38 -14.61 -18.85
N ALA A 629 42.38 -15.90 -18.56
CA ALA A 629 43.01 -16.90 -19.43
C ALA A 629 42.49 -16.76 -20.89
N PHE A 630 43.42 -16.86 -21.84
CA PHE A 630 43.15 -16.77 -23.29
C PHE A 630 42.57 -15.43 -23.78
N GLY A 631 42.64 -14.35 -23.00
CA GLY A 631 42.28 -13.00 -23.44
C GLY A 631 43.46 -12.20 -24.00
N ALA A 632 43.17 -11.25 -24.89
CA ALA A 632 44.11 -10.27 -25.42
C ALA A 632 43.81 -8.85 -24.89
N LEU A 633 44.84 -7.99 -24.84
CA LEU A 633 44.68 -6.55 -24.58
C LEU A 633 44.87 -5.77 -25.89
N HIS A 634 43.86 -4.98 -26.26
CA HIS A 634 43.87 -4.08 -27.40
C HIS A 634 43.93 -2.64 -26.93
N LEU A 635 44.92 -1.88 -27.42
CA LEU A 635 45.11 -0.47 -27.11
C LEU A 635 44.87 0.40 -28.35
N ALA A 636 44.38 1.62 -28.13
CA ALA A 636 44.23 2.63 -29.19
C ALA A 636 45.56 2.84 -29.94
N GLY A 637 45.57 2.61 -31.25
CA GLY A 637 46.77 2.67 -32.10
C GLY A 637 47.18 1.35 -32.78
N GLY A 638 46.41 0.26 -32.60
CA GLY A 638 46.60 -0.99 -33.35
C GLY A 638 47.61 -1.97 -32.73
N LEU A 639 48.04 -1.73 -31.49
CA LEU A 639 48.90 -2.64 -30.75
C LEU A 639 48.03 -3.74 -30.10
N ALA A 640 47.94 -4.91 -30.75
CA ALA A 640 47.42 -6.11 -30.13
C ALA A 640 48.53 -6.73 -29.26
N LEU A 641 48.43 -6.58 -27.94
CA LEU A 641 49.42 -7.11 -27.02
C LEU A 641 49.02 -8.53 -26.61
N THR A 642 49.68 -9.49 -27.24
CA THR A 642 49.81 -10.84 -26.69
C THR A 642 51.00 -10.87 -25.73
N ALA A 643 51.07 -11.87 -24.86
CA ALA A 643 51.98 -11.91 -23.71
C ALA A 643 53.50 -11.66 -23.93
N PRO A 644 54.11 -11.61 -25.14
CA PRO A 644 55.56 -11.35 -25.25
C PRO A 644 56.00 -9.94 -25.70
N LEU A 645 55.13 -8.92 -25.79
CA LEU A 645 55.54 -7.57 -26.23
C LEU A 645 55.11 -6.47 -25.25
N PHE A 646 56.07 -5.76 -24.64
CA PHE A 646 55.81 -4.62 -23.75
C PHE A 646 56.62 -3.38 -24.17
N PRO A 647 56.05 -2.46 -24.95
CA PRO A 647 56.32 -1.03 -24.82
C PRO A 647 55.28 -0.43 -23.84
N ASN A 648 55.61 0.64 -23.13
CA ASN A 648 54.80 1.23 -22.04
C ASN A 648 54.07 2.52 -22.49
N PRO A 649 52.99 2.47 -23.32
CA PRO A 649 52.28 3.66 -23.79
C PRO A 649 51.26 4.21 -22.77
N LEU A 650 50.86 3.41 -21.78
CA LEU A 650 50.00 3.78 -20.65
C LEU A 650 50.81 3.50 -19.39
N ASN A 651 50.88 4.39 -18.40
CA ASN A 651 51.66 4.22 -17.15
C ASN A 651 51.12 3.10 -16.22
N ILE A 652 50.83 1.92 -16.76
CA ILE A 652 50.32 0.75 -16.03
C ILE A 652 51.41 0.27 -15.08
N LYS A 653 51.10 0.20 -13.78
CA LYS A 653 52.06 -0.17 -12.72
C LYS A 653 52.17 -1.68 -12.51
N SER A 654 51.07 -2.41 -12.75
CA SER A 654 51.02 -3.88 -12.58
C SER A 654 50.16 -4.51 -13.67
N PHE A 655 50.63 -5.65 -14.18
CA PHE A 655 49.97 -6.41 -15.24
C PHE A 655 50.05 -7.91 -14.96
N THR A 656 48.91 -8.60 -14.95
CA THR A 656 48.83 -10.03 -14.58
C THR A 656 48.01 -10.84 -15.60
N PHE A 657 48.55 -11.98 -16.04
CA PHE A 657 47.81 -13.03 -16.76
C PHE A 657 47.59 -14.24 -15.83
N VAL A 658 46.35 -14.74 -15.77
CA VAL A 658 45.96 -15.78 -14.79
C VAL A 658 46.30 -17.21 -15.22
N ALA A 659 46.68 -17.47 -16.49
CA ALA A 659 47.19 -18.78 -16.92
C ALA A 659 48.18 -18.69 -18.10
N GLY A 660 49.32 -19.39 -17.96
CA GLY A 660 50.43 -19.45 -18.94
C GLY A 660 51.62 -18.60 -18.51
N ASP A 661 52.63 -19.20 -17.87
CA ASP A 661 53.90 -18.53 -17.53
C ASP A 661 54.72 -18.29 -18.83
N PRO A 662 54.87 -17.04 -19.30
CA PRO A 662 55.64 -16.75 -20.51
C PRO A 662 57.16 -16.93 -20.30
N LEU A 663 57.63 -17.00 -19.04
CA LEU A 663 59.04 -17.18 -18.69
C LEU A 663 59.51 -18.63 -18.76
N ALA A 664 58.59 -19.59 -19.01
CA ALA A 664 58.95 -20.99 -19.24
C ALA A 664 59.62 -21.24 -20.61
N ASN A 665 59.64 -20.24 -21.51
CA ASN A 665 60.30 -20.33 -22.81
C ASN A 665 61.71 -19.70 -22.76
N THR A 666 62.73 -20.55 -22.83
CA THR A 666 64.16 -20.19 -22.67
C THR A 666 64.70 -19.24 -23.74
N ILE A 667 64.02 -19.07 -24.88
CA ILE A 667 64.41 -18.14 -25.95
C ILE A 667 64.05 -16.69 -25.57
N VAL A 668 63.03 -16.49 -24.72
CA VAL A 668 62.51 -15.17 -24.34
C VAL A 668 63.33 -14.54 -23.21
N ALA A 669 63.90 -15.35 -22.30
CA ALA A 669 64.74 -14.88 -21.21
C ALA A 669 66.11 -14.30 -21.66
N ALA A 670 66.57 -14.63 -22.87
CA ALA A 670 67.89 -14.23 -23.38
C ALA A 670 67.90 -12.85 -24.07
N ALA A 671 66.74 -12.26 -24.39
CA ALA A 671 66.68 -11.13 -25.31
C ALA A 671 66.81 -9.74 -24.65
N TYR A 672 66.50 -9.57 -23.35
CA TYR A 672 66.45 -8.22 -22.74
C TYR A 672 66.75 -8.23 -21.24
N ASN A 673 68.04 -8.20 -20.89
CA ASN A 673 68.68 -7.73 -19.64
C ASN A 673 67.81 -7.53 -18.36
N THR A 674 66.93 -8.47 -18.01
CA THR A 674 66.14 -8.47 -16.78
C THR A 674 66.67 -9.52 -15.82
N THR A 675 67.11 -9.09 -14.65
CA THR A 675 67.53 -9.96 -13.54
C THR A 675 66.29 -10.62 -12.93
N ALA A 676 66.17 -11.94 -13.06
CA ALA A 676 65.21 -12.71 -12.28
C ALA A 676 65.59 -12.67 -10.78
N PRO A 677 64.65 -12.45 -9.86
CA PRO A 677 64.94 -12.67 -8.44
C PRO A 677 65.21 -14.16 -8.25
N ASN A 678 66.40 -14.47 -7.72
CA ASN A 678 66.90 -15.81 -7.42
C ASN A 678 65.80 -16.69 -6.77
N ARG A 679 65.29 -17.67 -7.52
CA ARG A 679 64.67 -18.86 -6.95
C ARG A 679 65.57 -20.03 -7.25
N LEU A 680 66.13 -20.60 -6.18
CA LEU A 680 66.91 -21.84 -6.17
C LEU A 680 66.24 -22.90 -7.05
N LEU A 681 66.91 -23.25 -8.15
CA LEU A 681 66.64 -24.44 -8.94
C LEU A 681 66.93 -25.67 -8.08
N GLY A 682 65.89 -26.17 -7.40
CA GLY A 682 65.89 -27.54 -6.88
C GLY A 682 65.80 -28.51 -8.05
N ALA A 683 66.89 -29.24 -8.29
CA ALA A 683 67.00 -30.26 -9.32
C ALA A 683 65.85 -31.28 -9.27
N ARG A 684 65.14 -31.45 -10.39
CA ARG A 684 64.35 -32.66 -10.64
C ARG A 684 65.32 -33.81 -10.90
N ILE A 685 65.40 -34.75 -9.98
CA ILE A 685 65.83 -36.12 -10.29
C ILE A 685 64.66 -36.80 -10.99
N VAL A 686 64.96 -37.41 -12.14
CA VAL A 686 64.07 -38.27 -12.92
C VAL A 686 63.89 -39.57 -12.13
N GLU A 687 62.66 -39.91 -11.75
CA GLU A 687 62.32 -41.28 -11.32
C GLU A 687 61.60 -42.02 -12.45
N GLU A 688 62.13 -43.19 -12.78
CA GLU A 688 61.59 -44.19 -13.72
C GLU A 688 60.20 -44.70 -13.31
N PRO A 689 59.41 -45.23 -14.26
CA PRO A 689 58.08 -45.76 -13.97
C PRO A 689 58.17 -47.05 -13.14
N PRO A 690 57.35 -47.23 -12.08
CA PRO A 690 57.40 -48.45 -11.29
C PRO A 690 56.77 -49.63 -12.04
N LYS A 691 57.51 -50.74 -12.04
CA LYS A 691 57.07 -52.06 -12.49
C LYS A 691 55.92 -52.56 -11.62
N LYS A 692 54.93 -53.17 -12.29
CA LYS A 692 53.87 -53.99 -11.69
C LYS A 692 54.49 -55.22 -11.03
N ASP A 693 54.16 -55.46 -9.76
CA ASP A 693 54.17 -56.82 -9.21
C ASP A 693 52.94 -57.07 -8.32
N LYS A 694 52.53 -58.34 -8.31
CA LYS A 694 51.23 -58.88 -7.88
C LYS A 694 51.17 -59.20 -6.37
N GLY A 695 49.97 -59.04 -5.80
CA GLY A 695 49.59 -59.49 -4.44
C GLY A 695 49.73 -58.34 -3.44
N ASP A 696 48.70 -57.86 -2.74
CA ASP A 696 47.57 -58.58 -2.19
C ASP A 696 46.29 -57.73 -2.21
N ASP A 697 45.28 -58.26 -2.89
CA ASP A 697 43.89 -58.01 -2.57
C ASP A 697 43.63 -58.53 -1.14
N LYS A 698 43.37 -57.61 -0.19
CA LYS A 698 42.34 -57.80 0.84
C LYS A 698 42.17 -56.58 1.74
N LYS A 699 40.90 -56.16 1.83
CA LYS A 699 40.26 -55.23 2.79
C LYS A 699 40.50 -53.76 2.47
N ALA A 700 39.69 -53.09 1.64
CA ALA A 700 38.23 -53.05 1.59
C ALA A 700 37.58 -52.71 2.95
N ALA A 701 36.74 -51.67 2.87
CA ALA A 701 35.79 -51.13 3.86
C ALA A 701 36.46 -50.28 4.96
N ALA A 702 36.05 -49.03 5.20
CA ALA A 702 34.67 -48.56 5.21
C ALA A 702 34.59 -47.02 5.23
N VAL A 703 33.63 -46.47 4.45
CA VAL A 703 32.65 -45.45 4.89
C VAL A 703 33.21 -44.02 5.09
N CYS A 704 32.75 -42.99 4.39
CA CYS A 704 31.41 -42.38 4.36
C CYS A 704 31.14 -41.75 2.98
N ARG A 705 29.93 -41.84 2.41
CA ARG A 705 28.78 -40.95 2.67
C ARG A 705 29.12 -39.47 2.59
#